data_AF-A0A8J2FBZ6-F1
#
_entry.id   AF-A0A8J2FBZ6-F1
#
_cell.length_a   1.000
_cell.length_b   1.000
_cell.length_c   1.000
_cell.angle_alpha   90.00
_cell.angle_beta   90.00
_cell.angle_gamma   90.00
#
_symmetry.space_group_name_H-M   'P 1'
#
loop_
_entity.id
_entity.type
_entity.pdbx_description
1 polymer ?
#
loop_
_entity_poly.entity_id
_entity_poly.type
_entity_poly.pdbx_seq_one_letter_code
_entity_poly.pdbx_strand_id
1 'polypeptide(L)'
;MALVAVSKHPAAHTENFRSTNVRFLQEQNKQALSALQKVEEERNEAFAVIKEWEAKQSKLEGEYDDLQYQLEDLEQSNIKSRAGLQQKDEHVRVLSEQNRQLLTMLETEEAKAKSKQEEVVVAIDLNKSLKELQVKFEKMKASGDAQLLAVTTEVVKLQEEAKNARNETEQLQTAARNFTAQAKRDIEELEERLQEAKKQNVLHLQQIQHNEVNEHRLLEKINSWKLQIEELGVQKKAIKIQLDGDLMARGSWTKSKMDILKRTEMLEETAGELRAAIVAAEQTNSNMTEENRKGAENFREMGDKVYSLMDQLRMNQVNLKKEESTAKDREKKIVQLEKQYQLLQQKLSLEVEAKQQAEQESRSSAQMQALLGKKNKKLEEGLQLALRGQEKAEKKQQELADKGNALQTQNAYLAARVDGQEEDKMALKAEIRKQAEDGKQCQLTYQSLQTQKTEKEDEHNALEAEKAAITAELDYIRREDMLDETGRTKPVLIESNDSKLVERLQINEFLYSAQQARNPVPMIIEKVSHVLELLHTAQTQSDQYLLDLQKSNSLLQALRQKNLTLYEKSQACESWKLRALMKIVANAFQSRESYSGMHTSDTCNLFLDGLQYTTKELEQLKELVISYDRQDKVHQLHLQDNGLTDDALGILQDLLSTMPYLKILDVRKNKLTDIGLQSLRVWLSNQPGITDVTRDLQEIRARSGNQIRLRVLVEEQGEQHHEPLPVSFSSSNQRTDMASVQADDFLASAAGVTAEKGPLSSYIDVQHANPAAGAANGGAAAGGESLDPQYGGVPVGLGGAGDTMGRLGEKTGLPAVKAKAGAGPKAGRR
;
A
#
# COMPACT_ATOMS: atom_id res chain seq x y z
N MET A 1 -67.95 90.60 131.81
CA MET A 1 -68.68 90.33 133.07
C MET A 1 -68.21 91.33 134.11
N ALA A 2 -69.12 91.91 134.92
CA ALA A 2 -68.89 92.53 136.25
C ALA A 2 -67.87 93.71 136.38
N LEU A 3 -68.02 94.71 137.25
CA LEU A 3 -69.17 95.30 137.97
C LEU A 3 -68.77 96.73 138.49
N VAL A 4 -69.71 97.69 138.54
CA VAL A 4 -70.07 98.61 139.69
C VAL A 4 -68.97 99.31 140.57
N ALA A 5 -69.10 100.55 141.11
CA ALA A 5 -69.89 101.79 140.86
C ALA A 5 -69.51 102.93 141.88
N VAL A 6 -70.18 104.12 141.83
CA VAL A 6 -70.38 105.16 142.92
C VAL A 6 -69.11 105.92 143.40
N SER A 7 -68.88 107.25 143.24
CA SER A 7 -69.52 108.52 143.71
C SER A 7 -69.28 108.88 145.21
N LYS A 8 -69.25 110.14 145.73
CA LYS A 8 -69.85 111.44 145.32
C LYS A 8 -69.29 112.67 146.10
N HIS A 9 -69.18 113.87 145.49
CA HIS A 9 -69.17 115.25 146.12
C HIS A 9 -68.04 115.69 147.11
N PRO A 10 -67.89 117.00 147.49
CA PRO A 10 -67.85 118.20 146.63
C PRO A 10 -66.85 119.34 147.04
N ALA A 11 -66.74 120.36 146.17
CA ALA A 11 -66.54 121.80 146.46
C ALA A 11 -65.14 122.46 146.68
N ALA A 12 -65.01 123.65 146.05
CA ALA A 12 -64.15 124.81 146.32
C ALA A 12 -62.64 124.82 145.95
N HIS A 13 -62.36 125.67 144.94
CA HIS A 13 -61.19 126.54 144.67
C HIS A 13 -60.08 126.70 145.75
N THR A 14 -58.79 126.92 145.44
CA THR A 14 -58.18 127.49 144.20
C THR A 14 -56.72 127.02 143.99
N GLU A 15 -56.02 127.64 143.01
CA GLU A 15 -54.60 127.54 142.64
C GLU A 15 -54.19 126.33 141.76
N ASN A 16 -53.72 126.63 140.54
CA ASN A 16 -53.88 125.74 139.39
C ASN A 16 -52.72 125.83 138.38
N PHE A 17 -51.47 125.69 138.84
CA PHE A 17 -50.28 125.89 137.98
C PHE A 17 -49.15 124.84 138.10
N ARG A 18 -48.82 124.34 139.30
CA ARG A 18 -47.69 123.41 139.47
C ARG A 18 -47.99 121.98 139.01
N SER A 19 -49.21 121.49 139.20
CA SER A 19 -49.63 120.15 138.76
C SER A 19 -49.60 120.00 137.24
N THR A 20 -50.07 121.03 136.52
CA THR A 20 -50.14 121.07 135.06
C THR A 20 -48.77 120.86 134.40
N ASN A 21 -47.73 121.52 134.92
CA ASN A 21 -46.40 121.50 134.33
C ASN A 21 -45.68 120.15 134.57
N VAL A 22 -45.86 119.54 135.75
CA VAL A 22 -45.36 118.18 136.03
C VAL A 22 -46.04 117.16 135.12
N ARG A 23 -47.37 117.28 134.93
CA ARG A 23 -48.13 116.40 134.04
C ARG A 23 -47.69 116.54 132.57
N PHE A 24 -47.42 117.76 132.12
CA PHE A 24 -46.92 118.03 130.77
C PHE A 24 -45.56 117.39 130.51
N LEU A 25 -44.60 117.52 131.44
CA LEU A 25 -43.28 116.89 131.33
C LEU A 25 -43.34 115.36 131.43
N GLN A 26 -44.26 114.81 132.23
CA GLN A 26 -44.50 113.37 132.29
C GLN A 26 -45.09 112.83 130.98
N GLU A 27 -46.05 113.54 130.36
CA GLU A 27 -46.62 113.14 129.07
C GLU A 27 -45.60 113.32 127.93
N GLN A 28 -44.76 114.36 127.95
CA GLN A 28 -43.64 114.50 127.00
C GLN A 28 -42.62 113.37 127.11
N ASN A 29 -42.18 113.00 128.33
CA ASN A 29 -41.25 111.86 128.50
C ASN A 29 -41.89 110.53 128.05
N LYS A 30 -43.19 110.35 128.31
CA LYS A 30 -43.95 109.17 127.83
C LYS A 30 -44.08 109.15 126.30
N GLN A 31 -44.26 110.30 125.65
CA GLN A 31 -44.22 110.41 124.18
C GLN A 31 -42.82 110.14 123.62
N ALA A 32 -41.77 110.66 124.26
CA ALA A 32 -40.38 110.42 123.85
C ALA A 32 -39.97 108.94 123.99
N LEU A 33 -40.36 108.28 125.08
CA LEU A 33 -40.13 106.84 125.27
C LEU A 33 -40.94 106.00 124.28
N SER A 34 -42.20 106.36 123.99
CA SER A 34 -43.02 105.71 122.96
C SER A 34 -42.42 105.86 121.56
N ALA A 35 -41.89 107.05 121.23
CA ALA A 35 -41.20 107.30 119.97
C ALA A 35 -39.87 106.52 119.86
N LEU A 36 -39.09 106.46 120.94
CA LEU A 36 -37.86 105.65 121.00
C LEU A 36 -38.18 104.15 120.84
N GLN A 37 -39.17 103.63 121.56
CA GLN A 37 -39.59 102.23 121.45
C GLN A 37 -40.04 101.92 120.01
N LYS A 38 -40.83 102.79 119.38
CA LYS A 38 -41.23 102.63 117.98
C LYS A 38 -40.05 102.63 117.00
N VAL A 39 -39.03 103.46 117.23
CA VAL A 39 -37.80 103.46 116.43
C VAL A 39 -36.95 102.21 116.69
N GLU A 40 -36.95 101.65 117.91
CA GLU A 40 -36.32 100.36 118.18
C GLU A 40 -37.08 99.18 117.54
N GLU A 41 -38.41 99.23 117.52
CA GLU A 41 -39.28 98.27 116.82
C GLU A 41 -39.02 98.34 115.30
N GLU A 42 -39.07 99.53 114.68
CA GLU A 42 -38.74 99.76 113.25
C GLU A 42 -37.32 99.31 112.90
N ARG A 43 -36.33 99.56 113.77
CA ARG A 43 -34.96 99.08 113.60
C ARG A 43 -34.88 97.56 113.65
N ASN A 44 -35.59 96.93 114.58
CA ASN A 44 -35.58 95.47 114.74
C ASN A 44 -36.30 94.77 113.56
N GLU A 45 -37.39 95.36 113.05
CA GLU A 45 -38.06 94.94 111.82
C GLU A 45 -37.12 95.07 110.60
N ALA A 46 -36.40 96.19 110.46
CA ALA A 46 -35.42 96.37 109.39
C ALA A 46 -34.30 95.32 109.43
N PHE A 47 -33.77 94.99 110.63
CA PHE A 47 -32.78 93.91 110.77
C PHE A 47 -33.36 92.51 110.45
N ALA A 48 -34.63 92.24 110.79
CA ALA A 48 -35.29 91.00 110.41
C ALA A 48 -35.42 90.88 108.87
N VAL A 49 -35.82 91.96 108.20
CA VAL A 49 -35.92 92.02 106.73
C VAL A 49 -34.56 91.85 106.07
N ILE A 50 -33.50 92.51 106.56
CA ILE A 50 -32.13 92.34 106.04
C ILE A 50 -31.70 90.88 106.16
N LYS A 51 -31.90 90.24 107.32
CA LYS A 51 -31.54 88.84 107.56
C LYS A 51 -32.33 87.87 106.67
N GLU A 52 -33.58 88.18 106.35
CA GLU A 52 -34.34 87.43 105.34
C GLU A 52 -33.77 87.58 103.94
N TRP A 53 -33.28 88.76 103.55
CA TRP A 53 -32.64 88.99 102.25
C TRP A 53 -31.29 88.29 102.15
N GLU A 54 -30.45 88.35 103.18
CA GLU A 54 -29.19 87.60 103.25
C GLU A 54 -29.42 86.08 103.12
N ALA A 55 -30.44 85.54 103.80
CA ALA A 55 -30.81 84.13 103.69
C ALA A 55 -31.37 83.76 102.29
N LYS A 56 -32.10 84.67 101.63
CA LYS A 56 -32.58 84.47 100.25
C LYS A 56 -31.43 84.54 99.24
N GLN A 57 -30.48 85.46 99.42
CA GLN A 57 -29.30 85.58 98.57
C GLN A 57 -28.41 84.33 98.69
N SER A 58 -28.04 83.92 99.90
CA SER A 58 -27.21 82.71 100.11
C SER A 58 -27.87 81.44 99.56
N LYS A 59 -29.21 81.35 99.58
CA LYS A 59 -29.95 80.24 98.94
C LYS A 59 -29.91 80.31 97.41
N LEU A 60 -30.04 81.51 96.82
CA LEU A 60 -29.93 81.72 95.37
C LEU A 60 -28.50 81.49 94.84
N GLU A 61 -27.48 81.81 95.62
CA GLU A 61 -26.07 81.53 95.29
C GLU A 61 -25.83 80.01 95.26
N GLY A 62 -26.31 79.26 96.28
CA GLY A 62 -26.26 77.79 96.25
C GLY A 62 -27.06 77.15 95.11
N GLU A 63 -28.27 77.67 94.82
CA GLU A 63 -29.08 77.22 93.68
C GLU A 63 -28.45 77.54 92.32
N TYR A 64 -27.59 78.57 92.23
CA TYR A 64 -26.82 78.90 91.03
C TYR A 64 -25.63 77.96 90.84
N ASP A 65 -24.85 77.72 91.90
CA ASP A 65 -23.70 76.82 91.87
C ASP A 65 -24.13 75.37 91.52
N ASP A 66 -25.23 74.88 92.11
CA ASP A 66 -25.83 73.58 91.77
C ASP A 66 -26.25 73.49 90.29
N LEU A 67 -26.76 74.59 89.72
CA LEU A 67 -27.17 74.69 88.31
C LEU A 67 -25.96 74.72 87.37
N GLN A 68 -24.90 75.42 87.74
CA GLN A 68 -23.66 75.46 86.96
C GLN A 68 -22.97 74.08 86.95
N TYR A 69 -22.93 73.39 88.08
CA TYR A 69 -22.38 72.03 88.16
C TYR A 69 -23.17 71.03 87.30
N GLN A 70 -24.50 71.14 87.28
CA GLN A 70 -25.36 70.34 86.39
C GLN A 70 -25.13 70.64 84.91
N LEU A 71 -24.89 71.91 84.54
CA LEU A 71 -24.53 72.30 83.17
C LEU A 71 -23.20 71.69 82.74
N GLU A 72 -22.16 71.75 83.58
CA GLU A 72 -20.84 71.19 83.26
C GLU A 72 -20.88 69.66 83.09
N ASP A 73 -21.62 68.91 83.93
CA ASP A 73 -21.76 67.46 83.74
C ASP A 73 -22.60 67.11 82.50
N LEU A 74 -23.65 67.88 82.19
CA LEU A 74 -24.42 67.72 80.95
C LEU A 74 -23.58 68.01 79.70
N GLU A 75 -22.74 69.05 79.69
CA GLU A 75 -21.80 69.30 78.59
C GLU A 75 -20.79 68.17 78.43
N GLN A 76 -20.19 67.70 79.53
CA GLN A 76 -19.28 66.54 79.47
C GLN A 76 -19.98 65.27 78.98
N SER A 77 -21.22 65.02 79.40
CA SER A 77 -22.04 63.88 78.96
C SER A 77 -22.38 63.97 77.47
N ASN A 78 -22.70 65.17 76.98
CA ASN A 78 -22.94 65.45 75.56
C ASN A 78 -21.67 65.24 74.72
N ILE A 79 -20.52 65.77 75.16
CA ILE A 79 -19.22 65.56 74.51
C ILE A 79 -18.86 64.06 74.42
N LYS A 80 -19.02 63.31 75.52
CA LYS A 80 -18.82 61.85 75.56
C LYS A 80 -19.75 61.12 74.58
N SER A 81 -21.03 61.49 74.57
CA SER A 81 -22.04 60.91 73.68
C SER A 81 -21.78 61.20 72.20
N ARG A 82 -21.38 62.43 71.87
CA ARG A 82 -21.01 62.86 70.51
C ARG A 82 -19.75 62.16 70.00
N ALA A 83 -18.73 61.99 70.84
CA ALA A 83 -17.56 61.19 70.50
C ALA A 83 -17.91 59.71 70.26
N GLY A 84 -18.80 59.14 71.10
CA GLY A 84 -19.33 57.79 70.93
C GLY A 84 -20.17 57.60 69.66
N LEU A 85 -20.90 58.63 69.21
CA LEU A 85 -21.59 58.65 67.92
C LEU A 85 -20.58 58.65 66.77
N GLN A 86 -19.59 59.55 66.78
CA GLN A 86 -18.57 59.61 65.73
C GLN A 86 -17.78 58.29 65.58
N GLN A 87 -17.49 57.59 66.69
CA GLN A 87 -16.89 56.25 66.62
C GLN A 87 -17.82 55.21 66.01
N LYS A 88 -19.14 55.26 66.27
CA LYS A 88 -20.11 54.35 65.66
C LYS A 88 -20.31 54.64 64.18
N ASP A 89 -20.39 55.90 63.78
CA ASP A 89 -20.52 56.31 62.38
C ASP A 89 -19.31 55.85 61.55
N GLU A 90 -18.09 55.98 62.09
CA GLU A 90 -16.89 55.45 61.43
C GLU A 90 -16.92 53.91 61.38
N HIS A 91 -17.40 53.23 62.42
CA HIS A 91 -17.52 51.78 62.43
C HIS A 91 -18.57 51.28 61.42
N VAL A 92 -19.68 52.01 61.25
CA VAL A 92 -20.69 51.76 60.20
C VAL A 92 -20.09 52.04 58.82
N ARG A 93 -19.34 53.12 58.63
CA ARG A 93 -18.65 53.45 57.37
C ARG A 93 -17.67 52.35 56.94
N VAL A 94 -16.85 51.86 57.87
CA VAL A 94 -15.91 50.76 57.62
C VAL A 94 -16.65 49.46 57.28
N LEU A 95 -17.71 49.11 58.01
CA LEU A 95 -18.53 47.93 57.71
C LEU A 95 -19.27 48.05 56.36
N SER A 96 -19.75 49.24 55.99
CA SER A 96 -20.36 49.49 54.69
C SER A 96 -19.37 49.38 53.54
N GLU A 97 -18.14 49.88 53.70
CA GLU A 97 -17.07 49.75 52.71
C GLU A 97 -16.62 48.28 52.57
N GLN A 98 -16.49 47.54 53.68
CA GLN A 98 -16.22 46.10 53.67
C GLN A 98 -17.33 45.30 52.99
N ASN A 99 -18.60 45.60 53.29
CA ASN A 99 -19.74 44.98 52.62
C ASN A 99 -19.78 45.29 51.12
N ARG A 100 -19.43 46.52 50.71
CA ARG A 100 -19.30 46.89 49.29
C ARG A 100 -18.19 46.08 48.60
N GLN A 101 -17.03 45.95 49.23
CA GLN A 101 -15.92 45.14 48.70
C GLN A 101 -16.27 43.65 48.61
N LEU A 102 -16.98 43.11 49.61
CA LEU A 102 -17.51 41.74 49.56
C LEU A 102 -18.51 41.55 48.41
N LEU A 103 -19.42 42.52 48.19
CA LEU A 103 -20.37 42.49 47.08
C LEU A 103 -19.63 42.45 45.74
N THR A 104 -18.68 43.36 45.51
CA THR A 104 -17.90 43.40 44.27
C THR A 104 -17.05 42.14 44.06
N MET A 105 -16.46 41.56 45.12
CA MET A 105 -15.78 40.27 45.00
C MET A 105 -16.76 39.16 44.58
N LEU A 106 -17.94 39.10 45.18
CA LEU A 106 -18.98 38.12 44.87
C LEU A 106 -19.50 38.27 43.43
N GLU A 107 -19.76 39.50 42.97
CA GLU A 107 -20.08 39.83 41.57
C GLU A 107 -18.98 39.34 40.61
N THR A 108 -17.69 39.52 40.93
CA THR A 108 -16.61 39.01 40.07
C THR A 108 -16.50 37.49 40.07
N GLU A 109 -16.81 36.80 41.17
CA GLU A 109 -16.84 35.33 41.20
C GLU A 109 -18.09 34.76 40.51
N GLU A 110 -19.25 35.41 40.59
CA GLU A 110 -20.42 35.04 39.77
C GLU A 110 -20.15 35.24 38.28
N ALA A 111 -19.47 36.32 37.88
CA ALA A 111 -19.05 36.55 36.50
C ALA A 111 -18.05 35.47 36.02
N LYS A 112 -17.05 35.11 36.83
CA LYS A 112 -16.13 34.00 36.55
C LYS A 112 -16.85 32.65 36.50
N ALA A 113 -17.85 32.42 37.35
CA ALA A 113 -18.64 31.20 37.38
C ALA A 113 -19.50 31.05 36.12
N LYS A 114 -20.14 32.15 35.65
CA LYS A 114 -20.83 32.18 34.35
C LYS A 114 -19.88 31.87 33.19
N SER A 115 -18.74 32.56 33.12
CA SER A 115 -17.74 32.34 32.07
C SER A 115 -17.26 30.87 32.04
N LYS A 116 -16.94 30.27 33.19
CA LYS A 116 -16.60 28.85 33.30
C LYS A 116 -17.75 27.91 32.92
N GLN A 117 -18.99 28.27 33.25
CA GLN A 117 -20.17 27.48 32.86
C GLN A 117 -20.37 27.49 31.34
N GLU A 118 -20.12 28.63 30.69
CA GLU A 118 -20.14 28.78 29.22
C GLU A 118 -19.00 27.98 28.57
N GLU A 119 -17.76 28.05 29.09
CA GLU A 119 -16.64 27.20 28.68
C GLU A 119 -16.96 25.70 28.79
N VAL A 120 -17.62 25.28 29.87
CA VAL A 120 -18.03 23.88 30.07
C VAL A 120 -19.09 23.45 29.06
N VAL A 121 -20.05 24.31 28.69
CA VAL A 121 -21.02 24.02 27.63
C VAL A 121 -20.33 23.86 26.27
N VAL A 122 -19.43 24.77 25.92
CA VAL A 122 -18.63 24.67 24.68
C VAL A 122 -17.78 23.40 24.66
N ALA A 123 -17.18 23.03 25.79
CA ALA A 123 -16.41 21.78 25.91
C ALA A 123 -17.29 20.52 25.77
N ILE A 124 -18.53 20.55 26.23
CA ILE A 124 -19.51 19.44 26.07
C ILE A 124 -19.88 19.27 24.59
N ASP A 125 -20.20 20.36 23.88
CA ASP A 125 -20.56 20.31 22.45
C ASP A 125 -19.36 19.94 21.55
N LEU A 126 -18.16 20.39 21.90
CA LEU A 126 -16.92 19.95 21.24
C LEU A 126 -16.71 18.44 21.45
N ASN A 127 -16.89 17.92 22.68
CA ASN A 127 -16.76 16.50 23.01
C ASN A 127 -17.81 15.64 22.27
N LYS A 128 -19.04 16.14 22.14
CA LYS A 128 -20.10 15.52 21.33
C LYS A 128 -19.72 15.47 19.84
N SER A 129 -19.23 16.58 19.29
CA SER A 129 -18.77 16.66 17.90
C SER A 129 -17.59 15.72 17.62
N LEU A 130 -16.65 15.60 18.57
CA LEU A 130 -15.53 14.66 18.49
C LEU A 130 -15.99 13.19 18.53
N LYS A 131 -16.99 12.84 19.35
CA LYS A 131 -17.60 11.49 19.35
C LYS A 131 -18.31 11.19 18.03
N GLU A 132 -19.04 12.14 17.46
CA GLU A 132 -19.63 11.97 16.13
C GLU A 132 -18.56 11.81 15.03
N LEU A 133 -17.44 12.54 15.13
CA LEU A 133 -16.31 12.41 14.22
C LEU A 133 -15.62 11.06 14.35
N GLN A 134 -15.45 10.54 15.58
CA GLN A 134 -14.94 9.19 15.84
C GLN A 134 -15.82 8.13 15.19
N VAL A 135 -17.15 8.18 15.37
CA VAL A 135 -18.08 7.22 14.74
C VAL A 135 -18.06 7.32 13.21
N LYS A 136 -17.88 8.52 12.65
CA LYS A 136 -17.68 8.72 11.20
C LYS A 136 -16.35 8.11 10.73
N PHE A 137 -15.27 8.26 11.50
CA PHE A 137 -13.96 7.69 11.21
C PHE A 137 -13.94 6.16 11.32
N GLU A 138 -14.57 5.58 12.35
CA GLU A 138 -14.71 4.13 12.51
C GLU A 138 -15.49 3.49 11.35
N LYS A 139 -16.58 4.12 10.89
CA LYS A 139 -17.31 3.69 9.69
C LYS A 139 -16.48 3.80 8.41
N MET A 140 -15.74 4.90 8.25
CA MET A 140 -14.84 5.09 7.10
C MET A 140 -13.73 4.03 7.08
N LYS A 141 -13.13 3.76 8.24
CA LYS A 141 -12.12 2.72 8.42
C LYS A 141 -12.69 1.33 8.10
N ALA A 142 -13.83 0.96 8.65
CA ALA A 142 -14.46 -0.34 8.37
C ALA A 142 -14.78 -0.54 6.88
N SER A 143 -15.19 0.54 6.18
CA SER A 143 -15.36 0.54 4.73
C SER A 143 -14.03 0.35 3.98
N GLY A 144 -12.97 1.06 4.40
CA GLY A 144 -11.62 0.92 3.85
C GLY A 144 -11.03 -0.48 4.06
N ASP A 145 -11.11 -1.02 5.27
CA ASP A 145 -10.66 -2.37 5.62
C ASP A 145 -11.40 -3.43 4.76
N ALA A 146 -12.70 -3.25 4.51
CA ALA A 146 -13.48 -4.14 3.64
C ALA A 146 -13.09 -4.04 2.15
N GLN A 147 -12.84 -2.83 1.64
CA GLN A 147 -12.34 -2.63 0.27
C GLN A 147 -10.93 -3.21 0.10
N LEU A 148 -10.06 -3.02 1.08
CA LEU A 148 -8.69 -3.53 1.08
C LEU A 148 -8.68 -5.08 1.13
N LEU A 149 -9.59 -5.69 1.91
CA LEU A 149 -9.80 -7.15 1.90
C LEU A 149 -10.27 -7.65 0.53
N ALA A 150 -11.21 -6.96 -0.12
CA ALA A 150 -11.70 -7.32 -1.45
C ALA A 150 -10.59 -7.27 -2.51
N VAL A 151 -9.85 -6.15 -2.57
CA VAL A 151 -8.70 -5.98 -3.49
C VAL A 151 -7.61 -7.02 -3.20
N THR A 152 -7.31 -7.31 -1.94
CA THR A 152 -6.33 -8.36 -1.57
C THR A 152 -6.78 -9.74 -2.07
N THR A 153 -8.07 -10.05 -1.94
CA THR A 153 -8.65 -11.32 -2.43
C THR A 153 -8.58 -11.42 -3.96
N GLU A 154 -8.85 -10.33 -4.67
CA GLU A 154 -8.74 -10.24 -6.13
C GLU A 154 -7.28 -10.36 -6.60
N VAL A 155 -6.33 -9.72 -5.93
CA VAL A 155 -4.89 -9.86 -6.20
C VAL A 155 -4.42 -11.30 -6.02
N VAL A 156 -4.87 -12.01 -4.96
CA VAL A 156 -4.54 -13.43 -4.76
C VAL A 156 -5.12 -14.30 -5.89
N LYS A 157 -6.36 -14.05 -6.31
CA LYS A 157 -7.00 -14.74 -7.44
C LYS A 157 -6.23 -14.52 -8.75
N LEU A 158 -5.86 -13.27 -9.06
CA LEU A 158 -5.07 -12.93 -10.25
C LEU A 158 -3.66 -13.51 -10.22
N GLN A 159 -3.04 -13.63 -9.03
CA GLN A 159 -1.75 -14.32 -8.88
C GLN A 159 -1.85 -15.83 -9.16
N GLU A 160 -2.92 -16.49 -8.72
CA GLU A 160 -3.14 -17.92 -9.00
C GLU A 160 -3.51 -18.17 -10.46
N GLU A 161 -4.32 -17.30 -11.09
CA GLU A 161 -4.59 -17.32 -12.53
C GLU A 161 -3.32 -17.12 -13.37
N ALA A 162 -2.50 -16.11 -13.05
CA ALA A 162 -1.22 -15.86 -13.72
C ALA A 162 -0.22 -17.02 -13.53
N LYS A 163 -0.25 -17.68 -12.38
CA LYS A 163 0.56 -18.89 -12.13
C LYS A 163 0.08 -20.08 -12.95
N ASN A 164 -1.23 -20.29 -13.07
CA ASN A 164 -1.78 -21.36 -13.90
C ASN A 164 -1.46 -21.15 -15.38
N ALA A 165 -1.56 -19.91 -15.88
CA ALA A 165 -1.15 -19.56 -17.25
C ALA A 165 0.37 -19.76 -17.49
N ARG A 166 1.23 -19.55 -16.48
CA ARG A 166 2.66 -19.91 -16.56
C ARG A 166 2.87 -21.42 -16.65
N ASN A 167 2.21 -22.21 -15.80
CA ASN A 167 2.29 -23.68 -15.86
C ASN A 167 1.83 -24.22 -17.23
N GLU A 168 0.75 -23.66 -17.78
CA GLU A 168 0.22 -24.04 -19.09
C GLU A 168 1.18 -23.64 -20.23
N THR A 169 1.73 -22.43 -20.21
CA THR A 169 2.71 -22.01 -21.22
C THR A 169 4.04 -22.76 -21.14
N GLU A 170 4.49 -23.18 -19.95
CA GLU A 170 5.63 -24.10 -19.78
C GLU A 170 5.34 -25.50 -20.34
N GLN A 171 4.12 -26.03 -20.13
CA GLN A 171 3.69 -27.30 -20.74
C GLN A 171 3.62 -27.19 -22.26
N LEU A 172 3.04 -26.12 -22.81
CA LEU A 172 2.97 -25.88 -24.25
C LEU A 172 4.36 -25.69 -24.88
N GLN A 173 5.29 -24.98 -24.23
CA GLN A 173 6.68 -24.89 -24.69
C GLN A 173 7.39 -26.25 -24.66
N THR A 174 7.13 -27.07 -23.63
CA THR A 174 7.70 -28.42 -23.52
C THR A 174 7.14 -29.32 -24.63
N ALA A 175 5.84 -29.27 -24.90
CA ALA A 175 5.20 -29.97 -26.02
C ALA A 175 5.76 -29.50 -27.37
N ALA A 176 5.91 -28.19 -27.59
CA ALA A 176 6.48 -27.65 -28.82
C ALA A 176 7.94 -28.09 -29.03
N ARG A 177 8.76 -28.15 -27.97
CA ARG A 177 10.12 -28.71 -28.02
C ARG A 177 10.10 -30.20 -28.37
N ASN A 178 9.20 -30.98 -27.78
CA ASN A 178 9.06 -32.41 -28.07
C ASN A 178 8.61 -32.67 -29.51
N PHE A 179 7.62 -31.94 -30.03
CA PHE A 179 7.22 -32.01 -31.44
C PHE A 179 8.35 -31.59 -32.38
N THR A 180 9.10 -30.54 -32.05
CA THR A 180 10.27 -30.11 -32.83
C THR A 180 11.37 -31.17 -32.85
N ALA A 181 11.62 -31.83 -31.71
CA ALA A 181 12.59 -32.92 -31.61
C ALA A 181 12.14 -34.18 -32.36
N GLN A 182 10.85 -34.51 -32.34
CA GLN A 182 10.31 -35.63 -33.10
C GLN A 182 10.38 -35.36 -34.61
N ALA A 183 9.95 -34.19 -35.07
CA ALA A 183 10.03 -33.82 -36.49
C ALA A 183 11.47 -33.84 -37.04
N LYS A 184 12.48 -33.55 -36.20
CA LYS A 184 13.89 -33.76 -36.58
C LYS A 184 14.24 -35.23 -36.79
N ARG A 185 13.89 -36.11 -35.85
CA ARG A 185 14.09 -37.57 -36.01
C ARG A 185 13.36 -38.13 -37.23
N ASP A 186 12.14 -37.66 -37.48
CA ASP A 186 11.35 -38.10 -38.63
C ASP A 186 12.03 -37.69 -39.95
N ILE A 187 12.66 -36.51 -40.00
CA ILE A 187 13.51 -36.07 -41.12
C ILE A 187 14.79 -36.92 -41.23
N GLU A 188 15.49 -37.13 -40.11
CA GLU A 188 16.72 -37.95 -40.06
C GLU A 188 16.47 -39.38 -40.55
N GLU A 189 15.37 -40.02 -40.12
CA GLU A 189 14.97 -41.36 -40.59
C GLU A 189 14.58 -41.36 -42.08
N LEU A 190 13.93 -40.31 -42.58
CA LEU A 190 13.64 -40.17 -44.02
C LEU A 190 14.92 -39.96 -44.85
N GLU A 191 15.92 -39.25 -44.31
CA GLU A 191 17.23 -39.09 -44.96
C GLU A 191 18.03 -40.39 -44.97
N GLU A 192 18.05 -41.17 -43.88
CA GLU A 192 18.66 -42.51 -43.86
C GLU A 192 17.99 -43.46 -44.87
N ARG A 193 16.66 -43.50 -44.89
CA ARG A 193 15.89 -44.29 -45.87
C ARG A 193 16.18 -43.86 -47.30
N LEU A 194 16.36 -42.56 -47.56
CA LEU A 194 16.74 -42.03 -48.87
C LEU A 194 18.18 -42.38 -49.24
N GLN A 195 19.11 -42.42 -48.29
CA GLN A 195 20.49 -42.86 -48.52
C GLN A 195 20.55 -44.36 -48.85
N GLU A 196 19.85 -45.22 -48.10
CA GLU A 196 19.81 -46.65 -48.40
C GLU A 196 19.12 -46.92 -49.74
N ALA A 197 18.03 -46.23 -50.07
CA ALA A 197 17.38 -46.32 -51.38
C ALA A 197 18.31 -45.91 -52.53
N LYS A 198 19.11 -44.84 -52.36
CA LYS A 198 20.16 -44.45 -53.34
C LYS A 198 21.22 -45.54 -53.48
N LYS A 199 21.67 -46.13 -52.37
CA LYS A 199 22.66 -47.22 -52.33
C LYS A 199 22.16 -48.50 -53.02
N GLN A 200 20.91 -48.90 -52.78
CA GLN A 200 20.28 -50.02 -53.50
C GLN A 200 20.12 -49.71 -55.00
N ASN A 201 19.74 -48.49 -55.38
CA ASN A 201 19.70 -48.09 -56.80
C ASN A 201 21.08 -48.15 -57.48
N VAL A 202 22.17 -47.81 -56.78
CA VAL A 202 23.54 -47.98 -57.30
C VAL A 202 23.89 -49.47 -57.49
N LEU A 203 23.50 -50.34 -56.55
CA LEU A 203 23.69 -51.79 -56.69
C LEU A 203 22.88 -52.36 -57.86
N HIS A 204 21.63 -51.92 -58.05
CA HIS A 204 20.81 -52.30 -59.21
C HIS A 204 21.40 -51.81 -60.53
N LEU A 205 21.94 -50.59 -60.59
CA LEU A 205 22.63 -50.08 -61.79
C LEU A 205 23.89 -50.89 -62.11
N GLN A 206 24.70 -51.25 -61.10
CA GLN A 206 25.86 -52.14 -61.28
C GLN A 206 25.44 -53.54 -61.75
N GLN A 207 24.33 -54.07 -61.24
CA GLN A 207 23.78 -55.37 -61.66
C GLN A 207 23.25 -55.32 -63.10
N ILE A 208 22.60 -54.23 -63.51
CA ILE A 208 22.16 -53.99 -64.90
C ILE A 208 23.38 -53.95 -65.82
N GLN A 209 24.41 -53.14 -65.51
CA GLN A 209 25.65 -53.07 -66.29
C GLN A 209 26.38 -54.43 -66.39
N HIS A 210 26.38 -55.21 -65.31
CA HIS A 210 26.93 -56.57 -65.34
C HIS A 210 26.13 -57.49 -66.27
N ASN A 211 24.80 -57.40 -66.25
CA ASN A 211 23.92 -58.17 -67.13
C ASN A 211 24.07 -57.74 -68.60
N GLU A 212 24.17 -56.44 -68.90
CA GLU A 212 24.43 -55.89 -70.24
C GLU A 212 25.76 -56.41 -70.81
N VAL A 213 26.84 -56.37 -70.01
CA VAL A 213 28.15 -56.94 -70.40
C VAL A 213 28.08 -58.46 -70.63
N ASN A 214 27.27 -59.18 -69.84
CA ASN A 214 27.06 -60.61 -70.04
C ASN A 214 26.21 -60.90 -71.30
N GLU A 215 25.19 -60.08 -71.58
CA GLU A 215 24.37 -60.18 -72.79
C GLU A 215 25.21 -59.92 -74.04
N HIS A 216 26.06 -58.87 -74.05
CA HIS A 216 27.01 -58.63 -75.13
C HIS A 216 27.93 -59.84 -75.37
N ARG A 217 28.49 -60.45 -74.32
CA ARG A 217 29.30 -61.68 -74.42
C ARG A 217 28.52 -62.90 -74.92
N LEU A 218 27.21 -62.97 -74.65
CA LEU A 218 26.35 -64.02 -75.19
C LEU A 218 26.01 -63.77 -76.66
N LEU A 219 25.78 -62.52 -77.06
CA LEU A 219 25.57 -62.12 -78.45
C LEU A 219 26.83 -62.37 -79.32
N GLU A 220 28.02 -62.10 -78.78
CA GLU A 220 29.31 -62.47 -79.41
C GLU A 220 29.40 -63.98 -79.65
N LYS A 221 29.11 -64.80 -78.63
CA LYS A 221 29.09 -66.27 -78.76
C LYS A 221 28.05 -66.75 -79.77
N ILE A 222 26.85 -66.19 -79.76
CA ILE A 222 25.79 -66.50 -80.73
C ILE A 222 26.24 -66.15 -82.16
N ASN A 223 26.93 -65.03 -82.36
CA ASN A 223 27.45 -64.65 -83.68
C ASN A 223 28.63 -65.55 -84.10
N SER A 224 29.51 -65.96 -83.18
CA SER A 224 30.53 -66.99 -83.44
C SER A 224 29.91 -68.32 -83.84
N TRP A 225 28.82 -68.76 -83.19
CA TRP A 225 28.10 -69.98 -83.55
C TRP A 225 27.36 -69.86 -84.88
N LYS A 226 26.81 -68.68 -85.24
CA LYS A 226 26.26 -68.44 -86.58
C LYS A 226 27.33 -68.61 -87.67
N LEU A 227 28.52 -68.03 -87.48
CA LEU A 227 29.63 -68.20 -88.43
C LEU A 227 30.05 -69.67 -88.56
N GLN A 228 30.12 -70.42 -87.45
CA GLN A 228 30.38 -71.87 -87.49
C GLN A 228 29.25 -72.65 -88.20
N ILE A 229 27.99 -72.27 -88.03
CA ILE A 229 26.84 -72.87 -88.73
C ILE A 229 26.88 -72.57 -90.23
N GLU A 230 27.29 -71.36 -90.63
CA GLU A 230 27.50 -70.99 -92.03
C GLU A 230 28.68 -71.77 -92.65
N GLU A 231 29.80 -71.90 -91.93
CA GLU A 231 30.95 -72.71 -92.35
C GLU A 231 30.57 -74.19 -92.51
N LEU A 232 29.94 -74.79 -91.51
CA LEU A 232 29.39 -76.16 -91.59
C LEU A 232 28.35 -76.29 -92.70
N GLY A 233 27.61 -75.22 -93.00
CA GLY A 233 26.69 -75.14 -94.15
C GLY A 233 27.41 -75.16 -95.50
N VAL A 234 28.58 -74.51 -95.62
CA VAL A 234 29.46 -74.58 -96.79
C VAL A 234 30.10 -75.96 -96.90
N GLN A 235 30.66 -76.50 -95.81
CA GLN A 235 31.22 -77.86 -95.77
C GLN A 235 30.18 -78.92 -96.17
N LYS A 236 28.94 -78.82 -95.65
CA LYS A 236 27.81 -79.69 -96.03
C LYS A 236 27.43 -79.58 -97.50
N LYS A 237 27.50 -78.39 -98.11
CA LYS A 237 27.29 -78.20 -99.56
C LYS A 237 28.42 -78.85 -100.36
N ALA A 238 29.68 -78.69 -99.95
CA ALA A 238 30.83 -79.31 -100.61
C ALA A 238 30.77 -80.84 -100.56
N ILE A 239 30.52 -81.41 -99.38
CA ILE A 239 30.33 -82.87 -99.19
C ILE A 239 29.14 -83.38 -100.02
N LYS A 240 28.04 -82.61 -100.13
CA LYS A 240 26.94 -83.00 -101.01
C LYS A 240 27.34 -83.01 -102.50
N ILE A 241 28.04 -81.98 -102.98
CA ILE A 241 28.53 -81.93 -104.37
C ILE A 241 29.46 -83.11 -104.66
N GLN A 242 30.33 -83.47 -103.71
CA GLN A 242 31.18 -84.66 -103.79
C GLN A 242 30.34 -85.95 -103.86
N LEU A 243 29.34 -86.11 -102.98
CA LEU A 243 28.45 -87.27 -102.96
C LEU A 243 27.62 -87.40 -104.25
N ASP A 244 27.11 -86.29 -104.79
CA ASP A 244 26.38 -86.27 -106.06
C ASP A 244 27.31 -86.64 -107.24
N GLY A 245 28.59 -86.26 -107.18
CA GLY A 245 29.64 -86.72 -108.10
C GLY A 245 29.98 -88.21 -107.97
N ASP A 246 30.13 -88.71 -106.74
CA ASP A 246 30.34 -90.13 -106.45
C ASP A 246 29.14 -90.98 -106.91
N LEU A 247 27.92 -90.48 -106.80
CA LEU A 247 26.71 -91.13 -107.31
C LEU A 247 26.71 -91.20 -108.85
N MET A 248 27.16 -90.16 -109.55
CA MET A 248 27.35 -90.19 -111.01
C MET A 248 28.41 -91.23 -111.42
N ALA A 249 29.54 -91.29 -110.71
CA ALA A 249 30.58 -92.30 -110.93
C ALA A 249 30.08 -93.74 -110.64
N ARG A 250 29.26 -93.90 -109.59
CA ARG A 250 28.61 -95.18 -109.27
C ARG A 250 27.59 -95.59 -110.33
N GLY A 251 26.92 -94.62 -110.96
CA GLY A 251 26.03 -94.82 -112.10
C GLY A 251 26.76 -95.30 -113.35
N SER A 252 27.92 -94.73 -113.70
CA SER A 252 28.75 -95.20 -114.83
C SER A 252 29.34 -96.59 -114.57
N TRP A 253 29.82 -96.85 -113.34
CA TRP A 253 30.26 -98.18 -112.90
C TRP A 253 29.13 -99.22 -112.99
N THR A 254 27.90 -98.86 -112.62
CA THR A 254 26.74 -99.78 -112.67
C THR A 254 26.37 -100.14 -114.12
N LYS A 255 26.47 -99.21 -115.07
CA LYS A 255 26.35 -99.53 -116.51
C LYS A 255 27.46 -100.48 -116.97
N SER A 256 28.72 -100.18 -116.66
CA SER A 256 29.85 -101.04 -117.00
C SER A 256 29.70 -102.46 -116.41
N LYS A 257 29.22 -102.57 -115.17
CA LYS A 257 28.89 -103.87 -114.54
C LYS A 257 27.79 -104.62 -115.30
N MET A 258 26.75 -103.93 -115.78
CA MET A 258 25.67 -104.56 -116.56
C MET A 258 26.18 -105.10 -117.91
N ASP A 259 27.08 -104.38 -118.58
CA ASP A 259 27.68 -104.83 -119.84
C ASP A 259 28.67 -106.00 -119.63
N ILE A 260 29.33 -106.06 -118.47
CA ILE A 260 30.11 -107.23 -118.04
C ILE A 260 29.19 -108.42 -117.71
N LEU A 261 28.06 -108.20 -117.02
CA LEU A 261 27.15 -109.27 -116.61
C LEU A 261 26.58 -110.06 -117.81
N LYS A 262 26.14 -109.37 -118.87
CA LYS A 262 25.74 -110.00 -120.14
C LYS A 262 26.85 -110.82 -120.79
N ARG A 263 28.11 -110.49 -120.50
CA ARG A 263 29.29 -111.16 -121.04
C ARG A 263 29.71 -112.37 -120.20
N THR A 264 29.41 -112.37 -118.91
CA THR A 264 29.52 -113.57 -118.05
C THR A 264 28.36 -114.54 -118.26
N GLU A 265 27.15 -114.07 -118.59
CA GLU A 265 25.98 -114.93 -118.84
C GLU A 265 26.25 -115.94 -119.97
N MET A 266 26.83 -115.49 -121.10
CA MET A 266 27.28 -116.37 -122.19
C MET A 266 28.50 -117.26 -121.85
N LEU A 267 29.17 -117.03 -120.71
CA LEU A 267 30.30 -117.86 -120.25
C LEU A 267 29.86 -118.86 -119.17
N GLU A 268 28.83 -118.54 -118.36
CA GLU A 268 28.31 -119.49 -117.37
C GLU A 268 27.60 -120.68 -118.02
N GLU A 269 26.99 -120.51 -119.19
CA GLU A 269 26.48 -121.62 -120.01
C GLU A 269 27.59 -122.63 -120.36
N THR A 270 28.79 -122.15 -120.73
CA THR A 270 29.98 -123.00 -120.94
C THR A 270 30.65 -123.51 -119.65
N ALA A 271 30.31 -122.93 -118.49
CA ALA A 271 30.85 -123.35 -117.19
C ALA A 271 29.99 -124.43 -116.50
N GLY A 272 28.74 -124.65 -116.96
CA GLY A 272 27.83 -125.64 -116.39
C GLY A 272 28.38 -127.07 -116.47
N GLU A 273 28.98 -127.43 -117.61
CA GLU A 273 29.52 -128.77 -117.87
C GLU A 273 30.67 -129.16 -116.93
N LEU A 274 31.42 -128.18 -116.40
CA LEU A 274 32.61 -128.43 -115.57
C LEU A 274 32.31 -128.49 -114.06
N ARG A 275 31.19 -127.93 -113.58
CA ARG A 275 30.88 -127.88 -112.13
C ARG A 275 30.49 -129.24 -111.53
N ALA A 276 30.16 -130.24 -112.35
CA ALA A 276 29.87 -131.60 -111.90
C ALA A 276 31.05 -132.32 -111.21
N ALA A 277 32.30 -131.88 -111.45
CA ALA A 277 33.51 -132.57 -110.98
C ALA A 277 33.97 -132.17 -109.55
N ILE A 278 33.50 -131.05 -108.99
CA ILE A 278 34.11 -130.41 -107.80
C ILE A 278 33.49 -130.86 -106.46
N VAL A 279 32.30 -131.47 -106.49
CA VAL A 279 31.54 -131.90 -105.29
C VAL A 279 32.29 -132.91 -104.39
N ALA A 280 33.33 -133.56 -104.89
CA ALA A 280 34.07 -134.61 -104.18
C ALA A 280 35.15 -134.12 -103.19
N ALA A 281 35.48 -132.82 -103.13
CA ALA A 281 36.74 -132.35 -102.56
C ALA A 281 36.72 -131.92 -101.07
N GLU A 282 35.67 -131.23 -100.59
CA GLU A 282 35.76 -130.41 -99.36
C GLU A 282 35.05 -130.97 -98.11
N GLN A 283 34.77 -132.28 -98.10
CA GLN A 283 34.23 -132.99 -96.92
C GLN A 283 35.19 -133.00 -95.70
N THR A 284 36.45 -132.56 -95.88
CA THR A 284 37.59 -132.88 -95.00
C THR A 284 38.26 -131.68 -94.31
N ASN A 285 37.48 -130.69 -93.85
CA ASN A 285 37.94 -129.75 -92.82
C ASN A 285 36.99 -129.62 -91.60
N SER A 286 36.27 -130.70 -91.29
CA SER A 286 35.30 -130.77 -90.16
C SER A 286 35.94 -130.78 -88.76
N ASN A 287 37.26 -130.55 -88.64
CA ASN A 287 38.06 -130.89 -87.46
C ASN A 287 38.62 -129.67 -86.69
N MET A 288 38.12 -128.45 -86.94
CA MET A 288 38.54 -127.23 -86.19
C MET A 288 37.40 -126.60 -85.39
N THR A 289 36.41 -127.41 -84.99
CA THR A 289 35.16 -127.01 -84.31
C THR A 289 35.16 -127.29 -82.80
N GLU A 290 36.29 -127.67 -82.19
CA GLU A 290 36.32 -128.19 -80.81
C GLU A 290 36.93 -127.23 -79.75
N GLU A 291 37.74 -126.23 -80.12
CA GLU A 291 38.43 -125.38 -79.12
C GLU A 291 37.55 -124.29 -78.46
N ASN A 292 36.54 -123.73 -79.16
CA ASN A 292 35.75 -122.61 -78.64
C ASN A 292 34.73 -122.98 -77.52
N ARG A 293 34.78 -124.21 -77.00
CA ARG A 293 33.89 -124.74 -75.94
C ARG A 293 34.04 -124.05 -74.56
N LYS A 294 34.98 -123.12 -74.40
CA LYS A 294 35.28 -122.39 -73.13
C LYS A 294 34.66 -121.00 -73.00
N GLY A 295 33.89 -120.52 -73.98
CA GLY A 295 33.26 -119.18 -73.91
C GLY A 295 32.05 -119.05 -72.96
N ALA A 296 31.51 -120.16 -72.45
CA ALA A 296 30.19 -120.19 -71.83
C ALA A 296 30.14 -119.86 -70.32
N GLU A 297 31.26 -120.00 -69.59
CA GLU A 297 31.24 -119.89 -68.12
C GLU A 297 31.28 -118.43 -67.62
N ASN A 298 31.96 -117.53 -68.35
CA ASN A 298 32.11 -116.11 -67.97
C ASN A 298 30.80 -115.32 -67.88
N PHE A 299 29.73 -115.77 -68.55
CA PHE A 299 28.43 -115.09 -68.49
C PHE A 299 27.61 -115.41 -67.23
N ARG A 300 28.03 -116.40 -66.43
CA ARG A 300 27.31 -116.79 -65.20
C ARG A 300 27.65 -115.87 -64.02
N GLU A 301 28.93 -115.60 -63.77
CA GLU A 301 29.37 -114.71 -62.67
C GLU A 301 28.89 -113.25 -62.83
N MET A 302 28.65 -112.80 -64.06
CA MET A 302 28.18 -111.44 -64.31
C MET A 302 26.69 -111.25 -63.95
N GLY A 303 25.90 -112.33 -63.88
CA GLY A 303 24.51 -112.28 -63.43
C GLY A 303 24.37 -111.96 -61.93
N ASP A 304 25.13 -112.67 -61.09
CA ASP A 304 25.01 -112.55 -59.63
C ASP A 304 25.41 -111.15 -59.11
N LYS A 305 26.39 -110.51 -59.76
CA LYS A 305 26.76 -109.10 -59.48
C LYS A 305 25.63 -108.11 -59.80
N VAL A 306 24.83 -108.36 -60.84
CA VAL A 306 23.71 -107.48 -61.22
C VAL A 306 22.56 -107.57 -60.21
N TYR A 307 22.26 -108.76 -59.69
CA TYR A 307 21.28 -108.90 -58.61
C TYR A 307 21.75 -108.25 -57.30
N SER A 308 23.02 -108.42 -56.92
CA SER A 308 23.59 -107.75 -55.74
C SER A 308 23.50 -106.23 -55.83
N LEU A 309 23.71 -105.63 -57.00
CA LEU A 309 23.58 -104.19 -57.22
C LEU A 309 22.12 -103.72 -57.20
N MET A 310 21.17 -104.52 -57.70
CA MET A 310 19.74 -104.19 -57.61
C MET A 310 19.23 -104.15 -56.16
N ASP A 311 19.61 -105.10 -55.31
CA ASP A 311 19.20 -105.07 -53.90
C ASP A 311 19.91 -103.96 -53.10
N GLN A 312 21.17 -103.62 -53.42
CA GLN A 312 21.82 -102.42 -52.87
C GLN A 312 21.10 -101.13 -53.28
N LEU A 313 20.72 -100.99 -54.56
CA LEU A 313 19.95 -99.84 -55.04
C LEU A 313 18.58 -99.76 -54.34
N ARG A 314 17.92 -100.90 -54.13
CA ARG A 314 16.61 -100.99 -53.46
C ARG A 314 16.71 -100.62 -51.98
N MET A 315 17.73 -101.09 -51.27
CA MET A 315 18.01 -100.69 -49.89
C MET A 315 18.35 -99.20 -49.79
N ASN A 316 19.15 -98.66 -50.72
CA ASN A 316 19.44 -97.22 -50.75
C ASN A 316 18.19 -96.37 -51.03
N GLN A 317 17.25 -96.82 -51.87
CA GLN A 317 15.96 -96.13 -52.05
C GLN A 317 15.06 -96.18 -50.80
N VAL A 318 15.09 -97.28 -50.03
CA VAL A 318 14.38 -97.38 -48.75
C VAL A 318 15.02 -96.48 -47.70
N ASN A 319 16.35 -96.47 -47.61
CA ASN A 319 17.10 -95.59 -46.70
C ASN A 319 16.86 -94.11 -47.05
N LEU A 320 16.94 -93.73 -48.33
CA LEU A 320 16.67 -92.35 -48.78
C LEU A 320 15.26 -91.90 -48.40
N LYS A 321 14.23 -92.74 -48.60
CA LYS A 321 12.85 -92.43 -48.18
C LYS A 321 12.69 -92.32 -46.67
N LYS A 322 13.48 -93.06 -45.89
CA LYS A 322 13.51 -92.98 -44.43
C LYS A 322 14.23 -91.72 -43.94
N GLU A 323 15.32 -91.32 -44.61
CA GLU A 323 15.98 -90.05 -44.35
C GLU A 323 15.06 -88.88 -44.73
N GLU A 324 14.41 -88.90 -45.89
CA GLU A 324 13.38 -87.92 -46.27
C GLU A 324 12.24 -87.80 -45.25
N SER A 325 11.75 -88.92 -44.68
CA SER A 325 10.70 -88.84 -43.66
C SER A 325 11.24 -88.20 -42.37
N THR A 326 12.44 -88.57 -41.92
CA THR A 326 13.07 -87.92 -40.77
C THR A 326 13.43 -86.45 -41.02
N ALA A 327 13.73 -86.06 -42.26
CA ALA A 327 13.95 -84.67 -42.66
C ALA A 327 12.64 -83.88 -42.56
N LYS A 328 11.53 -84.40 -43.12
CA LYS A 328 10.19 -83.81 -43.01
C LYS A 328 9.70 -83.73 -41.57
N ASP A 329 10.07 -84.67 -40.70
CA ASP A 329 9.72 -84.62 -39.28
C ASP A 329 10.63 -83.68 -38.46
N ARG A 330 11.89 -83.49 -38.86
CA ARG A 330 12.76 -82.41 -38.34
C ARG A 330 12.24 -81.03 -38.77
N GLU A 331 11.84 -80.88 -40.02
CA GLU A 331 11.26 -79.66 -40.60
C GLU A 331 9.97 -79.24 -39.87
N LYS A 332 9.02 -80.17 -39.68
CA LYS A 332 7.84 -79.94 -38.83
C LYS A 332 8.22 -79.49 -37.41
N LYS A 333 9.28 -80.06 -36.83
CA LYS A 333 9.74 -79.72 -35.48
C LYS A 333 10.43 -78.36 -35.42
N ILE A 334 11.14 -77.96 -36.48
CA ILE A 334 11.67 -76.59 -36.66
C ILE A 334 10.49 -75.60 -36.72
N VAL A 335 9.51 -75.83 -37.59
CA VAL A 335 8.32 -74.95 -37.69
C VAL A 335 7.50 -74.89 -36.39
N GLN A 336 7.46 -75.97 -35.59
CA GLN A 336 6.87 -75.94 -34.25
C GLN A 336 7.69 -75.11 -33.25
N LEU A 337 9.03 -75.22 -33.28
CA LEU A 337 9.93 -74.44 -32.43
C LEU A 337 9.95 -72.96 -32.82
N GLU A 338 9.89 -72.63 -34.12
CA GLU A 338 9.74 -71.26 -34.61
C GLU A 338 8.44 -70.63 -34.13
N LYS A 339 7.31 -71.35 -34.20
CA LYS A 339 6.03 -70.89 -33.65
C LYS A 339 6.07 -70.72 -32.13
N GLN A 340 6.74 -71.60 -31.40
CA GLN A 340 6.94 -71.43 -29.96
C GLN A 340 7.84 -70.23 -29.64
N TYR A 341 8.90 -70.02 -30.42
CA TYR A 341 9.81 -68.89 -30.30
C TYR A 341 9.10 -67.56 -30.57
N GLN A 342 8.36 -67.44 -31.67
CA GLN A 342 7.56 -66.25 -32.00
C GLN A 342 6.52 -65.94 -30.90
N LEU A 343 5.83 -66.97 -30.38
CA LEU A 343 4.82 -66.79 -29.33
C LEU A 343 5.46 -66.41 -27.97
N LEU A 344 6.66 -66.93 -27.66
CA LEU A 344 7.46 -66.48 -26.51
C LEU A 344 7.98 -65.05 -26.69
N GLN A 345 8.45 -64.68 -27.88
CA GLN A 345 8.92 -63.33 -28.19
C GLN A 345 7.78 -62.31 -28.11
N GLN A 346 6.58 -62.65 -28.60
CA GLN A 346 5.39 -61.81 -28.49
C GLN A 346 4.93 -61.66 -27.02
N LYS A 347 4.98 -62.75 -26.23
CA LYS A 347 4.72 -62.66 -24.79
C LYS A 347 5.74 -61.79 -24.06
N LEU A 348 7.03 -61.90 -24.41
CA LEU A 348 8.08 -61.09 -23.81
C LEU A 348 7.91 -59.60 -24.15
N SER A 349 7.46 -59.26 -25.36
CA SER A 349 7.10 -57.88 -25.73
C SER A 349 5.98 -57.36 -24.83
N LEU A 350 4.86 -58.08 -24.76
CA LEU A 350 3.71 -57.71 -23.93
C LEU A 350 4.04 -57.62 -22.43
N GLU A 351 4.94 -58.47 -21.92
CA GLU A 351 5.39 -58.45 -20.53
C GLU A 351 6.35 -57.29 -20.25
N VAL A 352 7.18 -56.89 -21.21
CA VAL A 352 8.01 -55.67 -21.15
C VAL A 352 7.14 -54.41 -21.24
N GLU A 353 6.17 -54.37 -22.14
CA GLU A 353 5.22 -53.26 -22.30
C GLU A 353 4.38 -53.07 -21.01
N ALA A 354 3.78 -54.15 -20.49
CA ALA A 354 3.02 -54.12 -19.24
C ALA A 354 3.89 -53.71 -18.04
N LYS A 355 5.17 -54.12 -18.00
CA LYS A 355 6.11 -53.69 -16.96
C LYS A 355 6.48 -52.21 -17.08
N GLN A 356 6.70 -51.69 -18.29
CA GLN A 356 6.95 -50.27 -18.52
C GLN A 356 5.73 -49.42 -18.12
N GLN A 357 4.52 -49.85 -18.49
CA GLN A 357 3.28 -49.19 -18.07
C GLN A 357 3.13 -49.21 -16.54
N ALA A 358 3.33 -50.35 -15.88
CA ALA A 358 3.26 -50.45 -14.43
C ALA A 358 4.33 -49.59 -13.72
N GLU A 359 5.53 -49.44 -14.29
CA GLU A 359 6.55 -48.54 -13.75
C GLU A 359 6.16 -47.06 -13.95
N GLN A 360 5.57 -46.70 -15.09
CA GLN A 360 5.07 -45.36 -15.36
C GLN A 360 3.89 -44.98 -14.45
N GLU A 361 2.96 -45.90 -14.21
CA GLU A 361 1.86 -45.75 -13.24
C GLU A 361 2.40 -45.65 -11.80
N SER A 362 3.42 -46.43 -11.44
CA SER A 362 4.10 -46.33 -10.15
C SER A 362 4.76 -44.95 -9.95
N ARG A 363 5.50 -44.47 -10.95
CA ARG A 363 6.11 -43.12 -10.95
C ARG A 363 5.06 -42.01 -10.85
N SER A 364 3.92 -42.14 -11.55
CA SER A 364 2.79 -41.20 -11.49
C SER A 364 2.13 -41.18 -10.10
N SER A 365 1.89 -42.36 -9.52
CA SER A 365 1.36 -42.52 -8.17
C SER A 365 2.29 -41.90 -7.11
N ALA A 366 3.60 -42.13 -7.21
CA ALA A 366 4.60 -41.52 -6.34
C ALA A 366 4.63 -39.98 -6.44
N GLN A 367 4.49 -39.42 -7.64
CA GLN A 367 4.37 -37.96 -7.83
C GLN A 367 3.08 -37.41 -7.21
N MET A 368 1.95 -38.11 -7.37
CA MET A 368 0.68 -37.72 -6.75
C MET A 368 0.75 -37.79 -5.22
N GLN A 369 1.38 -38.83 -4.66
CA GLN A 369 1.60 -38.97 -3.22
C GLN A 369 2.51 -37.86 -2.68
N ALA A 370 3.57 -37.48 -3.41
CA ALA A 370 4.43 -36.35 -3.06
C ALA A 370 3.70 -35.00 -3.11
N LEU A 371 2.77 -34.81 -4.05
CA LEU A 371 1.91 -33.61 -4.12
C LEU A 371 0.89 -33.57 -2.97
N LEU A 372 0.31 -34.71 -2.60
CA LEU A 372 -0.57 -34.81 -1.43
C LEU A 372 0.19 -34.55 -0.12
N GLY A 373 1.39 -35.09 0.05
CA GLY A 373 2.27 -34.76 1.19
C GLY A 373 2.58 -33.27 1.29
N LYS A 374 2.87 -32.61 0.17
CA LYS A 374 3.08 -31.15 0.10
C LYS A 374 1.80 -30.35 0.42
N LYS A 375 0.60 -30.85 0.09
CA LYS A 375 -0.68 -30.23 0.47
C LYS A 375 -0.98 -30.41 1.96
N ASN A 376 -0.79 -31.62 2.49
CA ASN A 376 -1.04 -31.91 3.91
C ASN A 376 -0.12 -31.09 4.82
N LYS A 377 1.18 -31.00 4.51
CA LYS A 377 2.11 -30.16 5.28
C LYS A 377 1.68 -28.69 5.33
N LYS A 378 1.16 -28.14 4.22
CA LYS A 378 0.62 -26.77 4.19
C LYS A 378 -0.65 -26.60 5.03
N LEU A 379 -1.49 -27.62 5.12
CA LEU A 379 -2.66 -27.62 6.00
C LEU A 379 -2.25 -27.70 7.48
N GLU A 380 -1.22 -28.47 7.81
CA GLU A 380 -0.62 -28.53 9.16
C GLU A 380 0.03 -27.20 9.56
N GLU A 381 0.82 -26.59 8.67
CA GLU A 381 1.43 -25.26 8.85
C GLU A 381 0.34 -24.18 9.04
N GLY A 382 -0.75 -24.23 8.26
CA GLY A 382 -1.91 -23.35 8.39
C GLY A 382 -2.68 -23.55 9.70
N LEU A 383 -2.87 -24.80 10.13
CA LEU A 383 -3.54 -25.14 11.39
C LEU A 383 -2.73 -24.65 12.61
N GLN A 384 -1.40 -24.81 12.60
CA GLN A 384 -0.54 -24.25 13.65
C GLN A 384 -0.59 -22.73 13.70
N LEU A 385 -0.70 -22.05 12.54
CA LEU A 385 -0.85 -20.61 12.48
C LEU A 385 -2.21 -20.16 13.06
N ALA A 386 -3.29 -20.88 12.73
CA ALA A 386 -4.62 -20.62 13.26
C ALA A 386 -4.69 -20.80 14.79
N LEU A 387 -4.12 -21.89 15.33
CA LEU A 387 -4.06 -22.15 16.77
C LEU A 387 -3.28 -21.04 17.52
N ARG A 388 -2.13 -20.59 16.98
CA ARG A 388 -1.38 -19.44 17.53
C ARG A 388 -2.14 -18.10 17.41
N GLY A 389 -3.09 -18.01 16.48
CA GLY A 389 -4.05 -16.90 16.41
C GLY A 389 -5.09 -16.97 17.53
N GLN A 390 -5.65 -18.17 17.76
CA GLN A 390 -6.62 -18.45 18.82
C GLN A 390 -6.04 -18.18 20.22
N GLU A 391 -4.85 -18.71 20.55
CA GLU A 391 -4.19 -18.45 21.85
C GLU A 391 -4.01 -16.94 22.14
N LYS A 392 -3.75 -16.14 21.11
CA LYS A 392 -3.61 -14.67 21.22
C LYS A 392 -4.96 -13.96 21.38
N ALA A 393 -6.03 -14.50 20.79
CA ALA A 393 -7.38 -14.00 20.98
C ALA A 393 -7.89 -14.32 22.39
N GLU A 394 -7.71 -15.56 22.86
CA GLU A 394 -8.11 -16.02 24.20
C GLU A 394 -7.36 -15.25 25.30
N LYS A 395 -6.05 -15.02 25.16
CA LYS A 395 -5.30 -14.15 26.10
C LYS A 395 -5.84 -12.72 26.15
N LYS A 396 -6.16 -12.11 25.00
CA LYS A 396 -6.79 -10.79 24.95
C LYS A 396 -8.19 -10.77 25.57
N GLN A 397 -8.96 -11.84 25.38
CA GLN A 397 -10.28 -11.99 26.00
C GLN A 397 -10.18 -12.08 27.52
N GLN A 398 -9.20 -12.83 28.04
CA GLN A 398 -8.92 -12.89 29.48
C GLN A 398 -8.48 -11.53 30.03
N GLU A 399 -7.51 -10.86 29.39
CA GLU A 399 -7.08 -9.50 29.78
C GLU A 399 -8.23 -8.48 29.80
N LEU A 400 -9.20 -8.61 28.89
CA LEU A 400 -10.39 -7.75 28.85
C LEU A 400 -11.41 -8.12 29.92
N ALA A 401 -11.59 -9.41 30.24
CA ALA A 401 -12.41 -9.86 31.36
C ALA A 401 -11.86 -9.37 32.70
N ASP A 402 -10.55 -9.47 32.92
CA ASP A 402 -9.89 -9.01 34.14
C ASP A 402 -9.98 -7.48 34.30
N LYS A 403 -9.83 -6.73 33.20
CA LYS A 403 -10.11 -5.27 33.17
C LYS A 403 -11.58 -4.95 33.44
N GLY A 404 -12.51 -5.75 32.94
CA GLY A 404 -13.94 -5.64 33.23
C GLY A 404 -14.25 -5.82 34.72
N ASN A 405 -13.69 -6.86 35.34
CA ASN A 405 -13.81 -7.13 36.77
C ASN A 405 -13.21 -5.99 37.63
N ALA A 406 -12.05 -5.44 37.22
CA ALA A 406 -11.44 -4.29 37.89
C ALA A 406 -12.31 -3.03 37.81
N LEU A 407 -12.85 -2.71 36.63
CA LEU A 407 -13.76 -1.57 36.44
C LEU A 407 -15.09 -1.76 37.18
N GLN A 408 -15.64 -2.97 37.23
CA GLN A 408 -16.83 -3.29 38.02
C GLN A 408 -16.59 -3.07 39.52
N THR A 409 -15.42 -3.48 40.02
CA THR A 409 -15.00 -3.27 41.42
C THR A 409 -14.82 -1.77 41.72
N GLN A 410 -14.21 -1.01 40.81
CA GLN A 410 -14.06 0.44 40.92
C GLN A 410 -15.42 1.17 40.93
N ASN A 411 -16.34 0.76 40.07
CA ASN A 411 -17.69 1.33 40.01
C ASN A 411 -18.51 1.02 41.28
N ALA A 412 -18.37 -0.18 41.86
CA ALA A 412 -19.00 -0.52 43.14
C ALA A 412 -18.46 0.34 44.30
N TYR A 413 -17.16 0.59 44.34
CA TYR A 413 -16.54 1.50 45.32
C TYR A 413 -16.99 2.96 45.13
N LEU A 414 -17.13 3.43 43.89
CA LEU A 414 -17.62 4.77 43.60
C LEU A 414 -19.10 4.94 43.96
N ALA A 415 -19.95 3.93 43.72
CA ALA A 415 -21.35 3.95 44.11
C ALA A 415 -21.51 4.09 45.64
N ALA A 416 -20.87 3.20 46.42
CA ALA A 416 -20.90 3.26 47.88
C ALA A 416 -20.37 4.59 48.46
N ARG A 417 -19.46 5.26 47.75
CA ARG A 417 -18.95 6.59 48.12
C ARG A 417 -19.93 7.72 47.78
N VAL A 418 -20.71 7.60 46.70
CA VAL A 418 -21.77 8.56 46.35
C VAL A 418 -22.95 8.45 47.31
N ASP A 419 -23.34 7.22 47.70
CA ASP A 419 -24.44 6.99 48.63
C ASP A 419 -24.18 7.67 49.99
N GLY A 420 -22.97 7.51 50.56
CA GLY A 420 -22.58 8.22 51.79
C GLY A 420 -22.54 9.75 51.65
N GLN A 421 -22.30 10.28 50.45
CA GLN A 421 -22.34 11.72 50.18
C GLN A 421 -23.77 12.29 50.05
N GLU A 422 -24.80 11.47 49.78
CA GLU A 422 -26.20 11.91 49.92
C GLU A 422 -26.62 12.02 51.40
N GLU A 423 -26.07 11.20 52.30
CA GLU A 423 -26.37 11.29 53.74
C GLU A 423 -25.83 12.59 54.35
N ASP A 424 -24.56 12.93 54.12
CA ASP A 424 -23.95 14.22 54.52
C ASP A 424 -24.75 15.43 53.97
N LYS A 425 -25.18 15.32 52.71
CA LYS A 425 -25.97 16.33 52.00
C LYS A 425 -27.39 16.48 52.57
N MET A 426 -27.97 15.44 53.16
CA MET A 426 -29.23 15.53 53.89
C MET A 426 -29.05 16.17 55.28
N ALA A 427 -27.94 15.87 55.98
CA ALA A 427 -27.61 16.55 57.24
C ALA A 427 -27.42 18.07 57.04
N LEU A 428 -26.64 18.48 56.03
CA LEU A 428 -26.45 19.90 55.67
C LEU A 428 -27.77 20.60 55.32
N LYS A 429 -28.69 19.93 54.61
CA LYS A 429 -30.04 20.47 54.32
C LYS A 429 -30.91 20.66 55.56
N ALA A 430 -30.70 19.90 56.63
CA ALA A 430 -31.41 20.09 57.89
C ALA A 430 -30.90 21.35 58.63
N GLU A 431 -29.58 21.53 58.72
CA GLU A 431 -28.98 22.71 59.36
C GLU A 431 -29.30 24.01 58.61
N ILE A 432 -29.33 23.98 57.27
CA ILE A 432 -29.75 25.12 56.43
C ILE A 432 -31.22 25.52 56.69
N ARG A 433 -32.12 24.55 56.92
CA ARG A 433 -33.54 24.86 57.24
C ARG A 433 -33.68 25.58 58.58
N LYS A 434 -32.98 25.09 59.60
CA LYS A 434 -32.91 25.71 60.93
C LYS A 434 -32.37 27.14 60.86
N GLN A 435 -31.26 27.36 60.14
CA GLN A 435 -30.73 28.71 59.90
C GLN A 435 -31.69 29.62 59.12
N ALA A 436 -32.51 29.08 58.22
CA ALA A 436 -33.54 29.84 57.52
C ALA A 436 -34.75 30.19 58.41
N GLU A 437 -35.03 29.40 59.45
CA GLU A 437 -36.06 29.67 60.46
C GLU A 437 -35.58 30.73 61.47
N ASP A 438 -34.33 30.63 61.94
CA ASP A 438 -33.66 31.69 62.70
C ASP A 438 -33.61 33.01 61.91
N GLY A 439 -33.26 32.92 60.61
CA GLY A 439 -33.27 34.06 59.69
C GLY A 439 -34.63 34.72 59.53
N LYS A 440 -35.72 33.95 59.48
CA LYS A 440 -37.10 34.49 59.49
C LYS A 440 -37.43 35.22 60.79
N GLN A 441 -36.99 34.71 61.94
CA GLN A 441 -37.23 35.37 63.22
C GLN A 441 -36.47 36.71 63.33
N CYS A 442 -35.24 36.77 62.81
CA CYS A 442 -34.52 38.03 62.58
C CYS A 442 -35.23 38.95 61.57
N GLN A 443 -35.83 38.41 60.51
CA GLN A 443 -36.55 39.21 59.51
C GLN A 443 -37.86 39.81 60.06
N LEU A 444 -38.59 39.08 60.92
CA LEU A 444 -39.80 39.58 61.60
C LEU A 444 -39.48 40.68 62.62
N THR A 445 -38.39 40.52 63.38
CA THR A 445 -37.92 41.56 64.32
C THR A 445 -37.35 42.78 63.60
N TYR A 446 -36.65 42.58 62.48
CA TYR A 446 -36.27 43.66 61.57
C TYR A 446 -37.49 44.38 60.99
N GLN A 447 -38.53 43.67 60.55
CA GLN A 447 -39.77 44.28 60.08
C GLN A 447 -40.46 45.12 61.16
N SER A 448 -40.54 44.63 62.40
CA SER A 448 -41.11 45.41 63.51
C SER A 448 -40.33 46.70 63.80
N LEU A 449 -39.00 46.66 63.71
CA LEU A 449 -38.15 47.85 63.85
C LEU A 449 -38.25 48.77 62.62
N GLN A 450 -38.41 48.20 61.42
CA GLN A 450 -38.63 48.95 60.19
C GLN A 450 -39.99 49.66 60.21
N THR A 451 -41.03 49.08 60.82
CA THR A 451 -42.34 49.74 61.00
C THR A 451 -42.23 50.94 61.95
N GLN A 452 -41.59 50.77 63.12
CA GLN A 452 -41.31 51.90 64.02
C GLN A 452 -40.43 52.97 63.36
N LYS A 453 -39.48 52.54 62.51
CA LYS A 453 -38.68 53.44 61.70
C LYS A 453 -39.55 54.21 60.70
N THR A 454 -40.45 53.54 59.95
CA THR A 454 -41.36 54.24 59.03
C THR A 454 -42.35 55.15 59.74
N GLU A 455 -42.85 54.81 60.92
CA GLU A 455 -43.68 55.71 61.74
C GLU A 455 -42.92 57.01 62.10
N LYS A 456 -41.62 56.92 62.36
CA LYS A 456 -40.76 58.08 62.65
C LYS A 456 -40.23 58.79 61.41
N GLU A 457 -40.06 58.09 60.29
CA GLU A 457 -39.82 58.69 58.99
C GLU A 457 -41.08 59.41 58.49
N ASP A 458 -42.30 58.93 58.76
CA ASP A 458 -43.55 59.60 58.40
C ASP A 458 -43.80 60.86 59.24
N GLU A 459 -43.51 60.83 60.55
CA GLU A 459 -43.46 62.05 61.39
C GLU A 459 -42.44 63.07 60.84
N HIS A 460 -41.25 62.61 60.42
CA HIS A 460 -40.23 63.48 59.83
C HIS A 460 -40.63 63.98 58.43
N ASN A 461 -41.27 63.14 57.61
CA ASN A 461 -41.72 63.45 56.26
C ASN A 461 -42.91 64.41 56.28
N ALA A 462 -43.77 64.38 57.31
CA ALA A 462 -44.80 65.40 57.49
C ALA A 462 -44.18 66.79 57.69
N LEU A 463 -43.18 66.90 58.59
CA LEU A 463 -42.43 68.13 58.83
C LEU A 463 -41.59 68.56 57.61
N GLU A 464 -41.03 67.60 56.85
CA GLU A 464 -40.28 67.95 55.65
C GLU A 464 -41.19 68.24 54.44
N ALA A 465 -42.40 67.69 54.37
CA ALA A 465 -43.40 68.06 53.37
C ALA A 465 -43.93 69.50 53.59
N GLU A 466 -44.10 69.94 54.85
CA GLU A 466 -44.46 71.33 55.17
C GLU A 466 -43.36 72.31 54.75
N LYS A 467 -42.09 71.98 55.05
CA LYS A 467 -40.90 72.69 54.56
C LYS A 467 -40.77 72.63 53.02
N ALA A 468 -41.08 71.51 52.40
CA ALA A 468 -40.98 71.30 50.97
C ALA A 468 -42.10 72.02 50.20
N ALA A 469 -43.31 72.15 50.75
CA ALA A 469 -44.38 72.95 50.15
C ALA A 469 -43.98 74.42 50.02
N ILE A 470 -43.45 75.00 51.10
CA ILE A 470 -42.91 76.38 51.13
C ILE A 470 -41.73 76.54 50.14
N THR A 471 -40.94 75.49 49.93
CA THR A 471 -39.83 75.49 48.96
C THR A 471 -40.31 75.28 47.51
N ALA A 472 -41.37 74.51 47.30
CA ALA A 472 -41.94 74.19 46.00
C ALA A 472 -42.70 75.38 45.40
N GLU A 473 -43.40 76.20 46.20
CA GLU A 473 -43.99 77.46 45.72
C GLU A 473 -42.94 78.43 45.16
N LEU A 474 -41.70 78.40 45.69
CA LEU A 474 -40.59 79.21 45.19
C LEU A 474 -39.97 78.67 43.90
N ASP A 475 -39.92 77.34 43.72
CA ASP A 475 -39.21 76.70 42.60
C ASP A 475 -40.14 76.29 41.44
N TYR A 476 -41.46 76.19 41.67
CA TYR A 476 -42.48 76.04 40.63
C TYR A 476 -42.48 77.21 39.64
N ILE A 477 -42.09 78.40 40.09
CA ILE A 477 -41.91 79.61 39.27
C ILE A 477 -40.75 79.48 38.24
N ARG A 478 -39.93 78.41 38.29
CA ARG A 478 -38.65 78.35 37.54
C ARG A 478 -38.45 77.20 36.55
N ARG A 479 -39.28 76.14 36.54
CA ARG A 479 -38.97 74.90 35.79
C ARG A 479 -40.17 74.23 35.09
N GLU A 480 -41.00 75.01 34.41
CA GLU A 480 -42.10 74.50 33.57
C GLU A 480 -41.90 74.87 32.09
N ASP A 481 -40.91 74.26 31.42
CA ASP A 481 -41.06 73.72 30.06
C ASP A 481 -39.84 72.90 29.59
N MET A 482 -40.06 71.78 28.89
CA MET A 482 -39.00 70.89 28.35
C MET A 482 -38.64 71.30 26.91
N LEU A 483 -38.12 72.51 26.75
CA LEU A 483 -37.77 73.13 25.47
C LEU A 483 -36.31 73.59 25.45
N ASP A 484 -35.74 73.79 24.24
CA ASP A 484 -34.59 74.68 24.10
C ASP A 484 -35.02 76.16 24.14
N GLU A 485 -34.04 77.08 24.18
CA GLU A 485 -34.27 78.54 24.29
C GLU A 485 -35.10 79.13 23.14
N THR A 486 -35.49 78.34 22.13
CA THR A 486 -36.32 78.75 20.99
C THR A 486 -37.60 77.93 20.78
N GLY A 487 -37.91 77.00 21.69
CA GLY A 487 -39.19 76.28 21.70
C GLY A 487 -39.33 75.19 20.63
N ARG A 488 -38.26 74.45 20.31
CA ARG A 488 -38.29 73.39 19.29
C ARG A 488 -37.86 72.01 19.81
N THR A 489 -38.37 70.97 19.15
CA THR A 489 -37.96 69.57 19.39
C THR A 489 -36.64 69.26 18.69
N LYS A 490 -35.74 68.57 19.39
CA LYS A 490 -34.39 68.26 18.89
C LYS A 490 -34.44 67.17 17.80
N PRO A 491 -33.64 67.28 16.72
CA PRO A 491 -33.61 66.30 15.64
C PRO A 491 -32.91 64.99 16.06
N VAL A 492 -33.23 63.90 15.37
CA VAL A 492 -32.64 62.58 15.61
C VAL A 492 -31.52 62.31 14.61
N LEU A 493 -30.32 62.05 15.12
CA LEU A 493 -29.13 61.63 14.36
C LEU A 493 -28.83 60.15 14.60
N ILE A 494 -28.24 59.47 13.62
CA ILE A 494 -27.79 58.08 13.74
C ILE A 494 -26.26 58.07 13.79
N GLU A 495 -25.70 57.74 14.94
CA GLU A 495 -24.27 57.53 15.14
C GLU A 495 -23.93 56.04 15.05
N SER A 496 -22.85 55.70 14.33
CA SER A 496 -22.38 54.31 14.16
C SER A 496 -20.86 54.30 14.10
N ASN A 497 -20.24 53.94 15.22
CA ASN A 497 -18.78 54.03 15.39
C ASN A 497 -18.01 53.03 14.51
N ASP A 498 -18.65 51.91 14.14
CA ASP A 498 -18.01 50.81 13.42
C ASP A 498 -18.20 50.87 11.89
N SER A 499 -19.02 51.80 11.36
CA SER A 499 -19.42 51.78 9.95
C SER A 499 -19.50 53.16 9.29
N LYS A 500 -18.50 53.46 8.44
CA LYS A 500 -18.45 54.63 7.56
C LYS A 500 -19.52 54.63 6.45
N LEU A 501 -20.41 53.63 6.41
CA LEU A 501 -21.47 53.52 5.42
C LEU A 501 -22.52 54.64 5.58
N VAL A 502 -22.79 55.09 6.81
CA VAL A 502 -23.74 56.18 7.11
C VAL A 502 -23.28 57.50 6.50
N GLU A 503 -21.98 57.80 6.60
CA GLU A 503 -21.32 58.96 5.98
C GLU A 503 -21.28 58.81 4.45
N ARG A 504 -20.80 57.65 3.96
CA ARG A 504 -20.58 57.40 2.53
C ARG A 504 -21.86 57.36 1.68
N LEU A 505 -23.00 57.09 2.31
CA LEU A 505 -24.33 57.18 1.69
C LEU A 505 -25.06 58.50 2.03
N GLN A 506 -24.42 59.42 2.76
CA GLN A 506 -24.99 60.71 3.21
C GLN A 506 -26.34 60.58 3.93
N ILE A 507 -26.47 59.57 4.79
CA ILE A 507 -27.76 59.23 5.42
C ILE A 507 -28.18 60.30 6.44
N ASN A 508 -27.26 60.82 7.26
CA ASN A 508 -27.59 61.85 8.25
C ASN A 508 -27.94 63.21 7.61
N GLU A 509 -27.23 63.61 6.54
CA GLU A 509 -27.58 64.82 5.76
C GLU A 509 -28.96 64.68 5.09
N PHE A 510 -29.25 63.49 4.54
CA PHE A 510 -30.56 63.17 4.00
C PHE A 510 -31.67 63.21 5.06
N LEU A 511 -31.47 62.58 6.22
CA LEU A 511 -32.45 62.55 7.31
C LEU A 511 -32.75 63.95 7.85
N TYR A 512 -31.73 64.78 8.06
CA TYR A 512 -31.88 66.18 8.44
C TYR A 512 -32.69 66.97 7.40
N SER A 513 -32.38 66.79 6.12
CA SER A 513 -33.12 67.43 5.01
C SER A 513 -34.58 66.96 4.92
N ALA A 514 -34.83 65.67 5.11
CA ALA A 514 -36.18 65.09 5.10
C ALA A 514 -37.01 65.53 6.32
N GLN A 515 -36.41 65.63 7.51
CA GLN A 515 -37.09 66.12 8.73
C GLN A 515 -37.54 67.59 8.61
N GLN A 516 -36.90 68.39 7.73
CA GLN A 516 -37.29 69.78 7.46
C GLN A 516 -38.23 69.93 6.24
N ALA A 517 -38.45 68.87 5.47
CA ALA A 517 -39.32 68.89 4.30
C ALA A 517 -40.81 68.79 4.68
N ARG A 518 -41.65 69.66 4.11
CA ARG A 518 -43.11 69.69 4.37
C ARG A 518 -43.85 68.41 3.94
N ASN A 519 -43.25 67.59 3.08
CA ASN A 519 -43.66 66.23 2.79
C ASN A 519 -42.41 65.39 2.42
N PRO A 520 -41.87 64.54 3.31
CA PRO A 520 -40.64 63.79 3.06
C PRO A 520 -40.83 62.54 2.19
N VAL A 521 -42.07 62.09 1.96
CA VAL A 521 -42.35 60.78 1.34
C VAL A 521 -41.70 60.60 -0.04
N PRO A 522 -41.74 61.58 -0.98
CA PRO A 522 -41.08 61.43 -2.29
C PRO A 522 -39.55 61.29 -2.17
N MET A 523 -38.92 62.09 -1.29
CA MET A 523 -37.48 62.07 -1.07
C MET A 523 -37.01 60.72 -0.48
N ILE A 524 -37.81 60.12 0.40
CA ILE A 524 -37.55 58.79 0.96
C ILE A 524 -37.64 57.72 -0.13
N ILE A 525 -38.65 57.77 -1.01
CA ILE A 525 -38.80 56.82 -2.12
C ILE A 525 -37.61 56.92 -3.09
N GLU A 526 -37.19 58.13 -3.45
CA GLU A 526 -36.05 58.38 -4.33
C GLU A 526 -34.73 57.87 -3.73
N LYS A 527 -34.45 58.19 -2.46
CA LYS A 527 -33.24 57.74 -1.76
C LYS A 527 -33.21 56.21 -1.59
N VAL A 528 -34.35 55.58 -1.31
CA VAL A 528 -34.47 54.11 -1.24
C VAL A 528 -34.24 53.47 -2.62
N SER A 529 -34.81 54.04 -3.69
CA SER A 529 -34.61 53.56 -5.07
C SER A 529 -33.13 53.56 -5.45
N HIS A 530 -32.39 54.64 -5.15
CA HIS A 530 -30.96 54.75 -5.43
C HIS A 530 -30.12 53.76 -4.61
N VAL A 531 -30.46 53.52 -3.33
CA VAL A 531 -29.77 52.50 -2.52
C VAL A 531 -30.02 51.09 -3.05
N LEU A 532 -31.23 50.78 -3.56
CA LEU A 532 -31.54 49.50 -4.19
C LEU A 532 -30.76 49.28 -5.50
N GLU A 533 -30.58 50.32 -6.33
CA GLU A 533 -29.80 50.28 -7.56
C GLU A 533 -28.30 50.00 -7.29
N LEU A 534 -27.72 50.68 -6.29
CA LEU A 534 -26.36 50.43 -5.83
C LEU A 534 -26.18 48.98 -5.32
N LEU A 535 -27.15 48.49 -4.54
CA LEU A 535 -27.14 47.13 -3.99
C LEU A 535 -27.25 46.08 -5.09
N HIS A 536 -28.12 46.27 -6.09
CA HIS A 536 -28.23 45.37 -7.25
C HIS A 536 -26.94 45.34 -8.07
N THR A 537 -26.28 46.49 -8.23
CA THR A 537 -25.00 46.61 -8.95
C THR A 537 -23.87 45.88 -8.20
N ALA A 538 -23.78 46.04 -6.88
CA ALA A 538 -22.82 45.33 -6.03
C ALA A 538 -23.06 43.81 -6.03
N GLN A 539 -24.33 43.38 -5.97
CA GLN A 539 -24.71 41.96 -6.09
C GLN A 539 -24.25 41.37 -7.44
N THR A 540 -24.50 42.07 -8.54
CA THR A 540 -24.09 41.64 -9.90
C THR A 540 -22.57 41.48 -10.00
N GLN A 541 -21.79 42.36 -9.37
CA GLN A 541 -20.32 42.23 -9.31
C GLN A 541 -19.88 41.05 -8.42
N SER A 542 -20.53 40.84 -7.27
CA SER A 542 -20.28 39.71 -6.37
C SER A 542 -20.49 38.36 -7.08
N ASP A 543 -21.58 38.22 -7.83
CA ASP A 543 -21.90 37.01 -8.58
C ASP A 543 -20.89 36.75 -9.72
N GLN A 544 -20.39 37.80 -10.37
CA GLN A 544 -19.30 37.69 -11.36
C GLN A 544 -18.00 37.23 -10.72
N TYR A 545 -17.59 37.81 -9.59
CA TYR A 545 -16.37 37.39 -8.88
C TYR A 545 -16.49 35.93 -8.38
N LEU A 546 -17.66 35.51 -7.89
CA LEU A 546 -17.91 34.12 -7.49
C LEU A 546 -17.75 33.16 -8.69
N LEU A 547 -18.26 33.54 -9.86
CA LEU A 547 -18.18 32.76 -11.09
C LEU A 547 -16.73 32.65 -11.61
N ASP A 548 -15.93 33.72 -11.52
CA ASP A 548 -14.51 33.69 -11.89
C ASP A 548 -13.64 32.93 -10.86
N LEU A 549 -13.98 32.99 -9.57
CA LEU A 549 -13.37 32.16 -8.53
C LEU A 549 -13.69 30.67 -8.72
N GLN A 550 -14.88 30.32 -9.22
CA GLN A 550 -15.22 28.95 -9.63
C GLN A 550 -14.38 28.49 -10.83
N LYS A 551 -14.19 29.33 -11.86
CA LYS A 551 -13.27 29.03 -12.99
C LYS A 551 -11.84 28.79 -12.51
N SER A 552 -11.34 29.66 -11.63
CA SER A 552 -9.99 29.57 -11.06
C SER A 552 -9.77 28.27 -10.30
N ASN A 553 -10.72 27.89 -9.43
CA ASN A 553 -10.68 26.62 -8.70
C ASN A 553 -10.71 25.39 -9.64
N SER A 554 -11.50 25.43 -10.72
CA SER A 554 -11.54 24.38 -11.74
C SER A 554 -10.19 24.22 -12.46
N LEU A 555 -9.56 25.34 -12.86
CA LEU A 555 -8.23 25.34 -13.46
C LEU A 555 -7.17 24.80 -12.48
N LEU A 556 -7.24 25.20 -11.21
CA LEU A 556 -6.31 24.76 -10.15
C LEU A 556 -6.47 23.25 -9.88
N GLN A 557 -7.70 22.72 -9.89
CA GLN A 557 -7.97 21.29 -9.81
C GLN A 557 -7.39 20.53 -11.03
N ALA A 558 -7.53 21.07 -12.25
CA ALA A 558 -6.94 20.49 -13.45
C ALA A 558 -5.39 20.50 -13.41
N LEU A 559 -4.79 21.55 -12.85
CA LEU A 559 -3.33 21.62 -12.63
C LEU A 559 -2.86 20.60 -11.57
N ARG A 560 -3.60 20.44 -10.46
CA ARG A 560 -3.32 19.38 -9.47
C ARG A 560 -3.36 17.99 -10.11
N GLN A 561 -4.35 17.69 -10.95
CA GLN A 561 -4.46 16.41 -11.66
C GLN A 561 -3.30 16.19 -12.66
N LYS A 562 -2.88 17.23 -13.39
CA LYS A 562 -1.69 17.18 -14.28
C LYS A 562 -0.42 16.91 -13.47
N ASN A 563 -0.21 17.60 -12.35
CA ASN A 563 0.96 17.42 -11.50
C ASN A 563 1.01 16.00 -10.89
N LEU A 564 -0.13 15.45 -10.47
CA LEU A 564 -0.23 14.05 -10.03
C LEU A 564 0.20 13.09 -11.17
N THR A 565 -0.34 13.28 -12.37
CA THR A 565 0.00 12.44 -13.55
C THR A 565 1.48 12.55 -13.95
N LEU A 566 2.10 13.72 -13.76
CA LEU A 566 3.54 13.92 -14.00
C LEU A 566 4.39 13.26 -12.91
N TYR A 567 3.97 13.32 -11.66
CA TYR A 567 4.62 12.67 -10.53
C TYR A 567 4.59 11.14 -10.64
N GLU A 568 3.43 10.57 -11.01
CA GLU A 568 3.28 9.13 -11.32
C GLU A 568 4.22 8.68 -12.45
N LYS A 569 4.32 9.47 -13.54
CA LYS A 569 5.26 9.21 -14.64
C LYS A 569 6.73 9.32 -14.22
N SER A 570 7.06 10.27 -13.34
CA SER A 570 8.40 10.40 -12.77
C SER A 570 8.76 9.16 -11.93
N GLN A 571 7.89 8.74 -11.01
CA GLN A 571 8.08 7.51 -10.23
C GLN A 571 8.19 6.25 -11.11
N ALA A 572 7.40 6.15 -12.18
CA ALA A 572 7.50 5.06 -13.14
C ALA A 572 8.84 5.05 -13.89
N CYS A 573 9.39 6.23 -14.21
CA CYS A 573 10.71 6.38 -14.82
C CYS A 573 11.83 5.94 -13.87
N GLU A 574 11.85 6.42 -12.62
CA GLU A 574 12.84 6.01 -11.61
C GLU A 574 12.75 4.50 -11.32
N SER A 575 11.54 3.94 -11.21
CA SER A 575 11.32 2.50 -11.06
C SER A 575 11.84 1.70 -12.26
N TRP A 576 11.78 2.24 -13.47
CA TRP A 576 12.35 1.62 -14.67
C TRP A 576 13.89 1.74 -14.69
N LYS A 577 14.43 2.93 -14.41
CA LYS A 577 15.88 3.20 -14.27
C LYS A 577 16.53 2.23 -13.30
N LEU A 578 16.02 2.14 -12.06
CA LEU A 578 16.54 1.24 -11.04
C LEU A 578 16.57 -0.22 -11.52
N ARG A 579 15.49 -0.71 -12.14
CA ARG A 579 15.42 -2.07 -12.68
C ARG A 579 16.37 -2.30 -13.87
N ALA A 580 16.59 -1.29 -14.73
CA ALA A 580 17.54 -1.36 -15.82
C ALA A 580 18.99 -1.44 -15.30
N LEU A 581 19.35 -0.58 -14.35
CA LEU A 581 20.67 -0.55 -13.71
C LEU A 581 20.97 -1.85 -12.96
N MET A 582 20.02 -2.35 -12.16
CA MET A 582 20.17 -3.66 -11.52
C MET A 582 20.25 -4.81 -12.53
N LYS A 583 19.62 -4.71 -13.71
CA LYS A 583 19.77 -5.73 -14.76
C LYS A 583 21.12 -5.65 -15.48
N ILE A 584 21.76 -4.48 -15.60
CA ILE A 584 23.15 -4.37 -16.08
C ILE A 584 24.09 -5.13 -15.14
N VAL A 585 24.00 -4.90 -13.83
CA VAL A 585 24.83 -5.58 -12.82
C VAL A 585 24.53 -7.10 -12.80
N ALA A 586 23.26 -7.50 -12.80
CA ALA A 586 22.89 -8.91 -12.85
C ALA A 586 23.40 -9.61 -14.13
N ASN A 587 23.42 -8.92 -15.27
CA ASN A 587 24.04 -9.42 -16.49
C ASN A 587 25.56 -9.57 -16.33
N ALA A 588 26.25 -8.60 -15.70
CA ALA A 588 27.68 -8.69 -15.44
C ALA A 588 28.07 -9.89 -14.53
N PHE A 589 27.16 -10.31 -13.64
CA PHE A 589 27.30 -11.55 -12.88
C PHE A 589 26.96 -12.81 -13.70
N GLN A 590 25.86 -12.79 -14.46
CA GLN A 590 25.35 -13.97 -15.20
C GLN A 590 26.16 -14.32 -16.46
N SER A 591 26.54 -13.33 -17.29
CA SER A 591 27.15 -13.55 -18.60
C SER A 591 28.55 -14.18 -18.57
N ARG A 592 29.14 -14.38 -17.38
CA ARG A 592 30.43 -15.05 -17.18
C ARG A 592 30.32 -16.51 -16.72
N GLU A 593 29.13 -17.01 -16.42
CA GLU A 593 28.93 -18.44 -16.10
C GLU A 593 28.70 -19.28 -17.37
N SER A 594 28.25 -18.66 -18.45
CA SER A 594 27.77 -19.36 -19.66
C SER A 594 28.87 -19.90 -20.59
N TYR A 595 30.14 -19.53 -20.38
CA TYR A 595 31.27 -19.91 -21.24
C TYR A 595 32.26 -20.86 -20.54
N SER A 596 31.72 -21.99 -20.06
CA SER A 596 32.50 -23.11 -19.51
C SER A 596 33.36 -23.77 -20.61
N GLY A 597 34.56 -23.23 -20.83
CA GLY A 597 35.49 -23.75 -21.83
C GLY A 597 36.78 -22.94 -22.04
N MET A 598 36.80 -21.64 -21.67
CA MET A 598 38.00 -20.80 -21.83
C MET A 598 38.44 -20.19 -20.50
N HIS A 599 39.66 -20.52 -20.05
CA HIS A 599 40.23 -20.01 -18.79
C HIS A 599 40.40 -18.48 -18.83
N THR A 600 39.40 -17.77 -18.35
CA THR A 600 39.39 -16.31 -18.22
C THR A 600 39.02 -15.94 -16.78
N SER A 601 39.82 -15.06 -16.18
CA SER A 601 39.89 -14.73 -14.76
C SER A 601 38.57 -14.78 -13.97
N ASP A 602 38.53 -15.53 -12.86
CA ASP A 602 37.39 -15.69 -11.92
C ASP A 602 37.08 -14.40 -11.11
N THR A 603 37.52 -13.24 -11.62
CA THR A 603 37.44 -11.92 -11.00
C THR A 603 36.39 -11.07 -11.72
N CYS A 604 35.27 -10.78 -11.07
CA CYS A 604 34.26 -9.86 -11.58
C CYS A 604 34.78 -8.41 -11.51
N ASN A 605 34.58 -7.64 -12.57
CA ASN A 605 34.82 -6.20 -12.59
C ASN A 605 33.50 -5.53 -12.99
N LEU A 606 33.05 -4.56 -12.20
CA LEU A 606 31.84 -3.78 -12.45
C LEU A 606 32.24 -2.40 -12.99
N PHE A 607 31.74 -2.06 -14.18
CA PHE A 607 31.92 -0.77 -14.82
C PHE A 607 30.55 -0.10 -14.91
N LEU A 608 30.29 0.89 -14.06
CA LEU A 608 28.98 1.50 -13.85
C LEU A 608 29.03 3.03 -14.06
N ASP A 609 29.90 3.44 -15.00
CA ASP A 609 30.29 4.82 -15.22
C ASP A 609 29.26 5.60 -16.05
N GLY A 610 28.98 6.85 -15.68
CA GLY A 610 27.98 7.70 -16.36
C GLY A 610 26.52 7.29 -16.18
N LEU A 611 26.23 6.31 -15.30
CA LEU A 611 24.91 5.67 -15.17
C LEU A 611 23.95 6.34 -14.15
N GLN A 612 24.36 7.44 -13.53
CA GLN A 612 23.57 8.22 -12.55
C GLN A 612 23.05 7.39 -11.36
N TYR A 613 23.89 6.51 -10.81
CA TYR A 613 23.65 5.84 -9.53
C TYR A 613 23.50 6.88 -8.40
N THR A 614 22.39 6.85 -7.69
CA THR A 614 22.23 7.56 -6.41
C THR A 614 22.47 6.60 -5.24
N THR A 615 22.32 7.09 -4.00
CA THR A 615 22.38 6.24 -2.79
C THR A 615 21.46 5.02 -2.88
N LYS A 616 20.27 5.15 -3.47
CA LYS A 616 19.29 4.04 -3.61
C LYS A 616 19.76 2.95 -4.58
N GLU A 617 20.34 3.33 -5.72
CA GLU A 617 20.91 2.37 -6.67
C GLU A 617 22.15 1.69 -6.07
N LEU A 618 22.91 2.37 -5.21
CA LEU A 618 24.06 1.80 -4.49
C LEU A 618 23.65 0.85 -3.36
N GLU A 619 22.55 1.13 -2.65
CA GLU A 619 21.93 0.20 -1.69
C GLU A 619 21.46 -1.09 -2.40
N GLN A 620 20.75 -0.94 -3.51
CA GLN A 620 20.28 -2.08 -4.30
C GLN A 620 21.45 -2.83 -4.98
N LEU A 621 22.54 -2.15 -5.37
CA LEU A 621 23.77 -2.78 -5.82
C LEU A 621 24.39 -3.67 -4.72
N LYS A 622 24.42 -3.19 -3.46
CA LYS A 622 24.91 -3.96 -2.30
C LYS A 622 24.09 -5.23 -2.08
N GLU A 623 22.76 -5.12 -2.08
CA GLU A 623 21.85 -6.28 -1.98
C GLU A 623 22.02 -7.26 -3.16
N LEU A 624 22.28 -6.75 -4.36
CA LEU A 624 22.47 -7.56 -5.56
C LEU A 624 23.81 -8.32 -5.55
N VAL A 625 24.90 -7.69 -5.08
CA VAL A 625 26.20 -8.36 -4.86
C VAL A 625 26.04 -9.54 -3.88
N ILE A 626 25.33 -9.32 -2.77
CA ILE A 626 25.10 -10.33 -1.72
C ILE A 626 24.21 -11.47 -2.24
N SER A 627 23.11 -11.16 -2.93
CA SER A 627 22.14 -12.17 -3.40
C SER A 627 22.64 -13.04 -4.57
N TYR A 628 23.68 -12.60 -5.29
CA TYR A 628 24.35 -13.39 -6.34
C TYR A 628 25.61 -14.13 -5.87
N ASP A 629 25.96 -14.02 -4.58
CA ASP A 629 27.17 -14.59 -3.96
C ASP A 629 28.46 -14.17 -4.70
N ARG A 630 28.63 -12.85 -4.89
CA ARG A 630 29.77 -12.26 -5.64
C ARG A 630 30.67 -11.35 -4.80
N GLN A 631 30.42 -11.21 -3.50
CA GLN A 631 31.23 -10.48 -2.50
C GLN A 631 32.73 -10.67 -2.74
N ASP A 632 33.16 -11.93 -2.82
CA ASP A 632 34.58 -12.29 -2.96
C ASP A 632 35.12 -12.21 -4.39
N LYS A 633 34.23 -12.09 -5.38
CA LYS A 633 34.60 -12.07 -6.81
C LYS A 633 34.77 -10.67 -7.35
N VAL A 634 34.10 -9.65 -6.82
CA VAL A 634 34.23 -8.26 -7.30
C VAL A 634 35.61 -7.68 -6.93
N HIS A 635 36.42 -7.42 -7.95
CA HIS A 635 37.80 -6.97 -7.85
C HIS A 635 37.99 -5.51 -8.25
N GLN A 636 37.09 -4.98 -9.07
CA GLN A 636 37.05 -3.57 -9.47
C GLN A 636 35.59 -3.10 -9.50
N LEU A 637 35.35 -1.89 -8.99
CA LEU A 637 34.07 -1.20 -9.04
C LEU A 637 34.33 0.22 -9.54
N HIS A 638 33.89 0.51 -10.76
CA HIS A 638 33.98 1.85 -11.34
C HIS A 638 32.61 2.52 -11.27
N LEU A 639 32.58 3.71 -10.67
CA LEU A 639 31.42 4.57 -10.44
C LEU A 639 31.76 6.01 -10.89
N GLN A 640 32.60 6.16 -11.92
CA GLN A 640 32.99 7.45 -12.46
C GLN A 640 31.77 8.18 -13.03
N ASP A 641 31.69 9.51 -12.86
CA ASP A 641 30.66 10.37 -13.49
C ASP A 641 29.20 9.97 -13.13
N ASN A 642 28.95 9.60 -11.86
CA ASN A 642 27.61 9.30 -11.35
C ASN A 642 26.97 10.46 -10.58
N GLY A 643 27.72 11.54 -10.31
CA GLY A 643 27.24 12.72 -9.57
C GLY A 643 27.18 12.54 -8.05
N LEU A 644 27.84 11.51 -7.49
CA LEU A 644 27.78 11.15 -6.07
C LEU A 644 28.26 12.28 -5.15
N THR A 645 27.43 12.66 -4.17
CA THR A 645 27.76 13.60 -3.08
C THR A 645 28.30 12.85 -1.85
N ASP A 646 28.74 13.60 -0.84
CA ASP A 646 29.26 13.02 0.42
C ASP A 646 28.25 12.10 1.13
N ASP A 647 26.95 12.26 0.89
CA ASP A 647 25.89 11.35 1.39
C ASP A 647 26.09 9.91 0.92
N ALA A 648 26.70 9.70 -0.26
CA ALA A 648 27.00 8.38 -0.79
C ALA A 648 28.17 7.68 -0.07
N LEU A 649 28.95 8.39 0.75
CA LEU A 649 30.13 7.81 1.41
C LEU A 649 29.76 6.72 2.41
N GLY A 650 28.60 6.82 3.07
CA GLY A 650 28.09 5.76 3.96
C GLY A 650 27.87 4.45 3.21
N ILE A 651 27.15 4.50 2.08
CA ILE A 651 26.88 3.30 1.27
C ILE A 651 28.14 2.80 0.53
N LEU A 652 29.08 3.68 0.18
CA LEU A 652 30.40 3.27 -0.36
C LEU A 652 31.26 2.54 0.68
N GLN A 653 31.26 2.97 1.95
CA GLN A 653 31.93 2.27 3.06
C GLN A 653 31.30 0.88 3.31
N ASP A 654 29.97 0.80 3.23
CA ASP A 654 29.23 -0.47 3.30
C ASP A 654 29.52 -1.40 2.12
N LEU A 655 29.62 -0.87 0.89
CA LEU A 655 30.01 -1.62 -0.31
C LEU A 655 31.44 -2.15 -0.19
N LEU A 656 32.38 -1.33 0.30
CA LEU A 656 33.76 -1.75 0.58
C LEU A 656 33.82 -2.85 1.65
N SER A 657 32.99 -2.77 2.69
CA SER A 657 32.85 -3.82 3.71
C SER A 657 32.26 -5.12 3.15
N THR A 658 31.44 -5.01 2.11
CA THR A 658 30.75 -6.13 1.45
C THR A 658 31.63 -6.82 0.38
N MET A 659 32.70 -6.18 -0.08
CA MET A 659 33.59 -6.67 -1.16
C MET A 659 35.06 -6.72 -0.70
N PRO A 660 35.45 -7.70 0.15
CA PRO A 660 36.73 -7.70 0.87
C PRO A 660 37.97 -7.87 -0.03
N TYR A 661 37.80 -8.30 -1.29
CA TYR A 661 38.88 -8.45 -2.28
C TYR A 661 38.91 -7.34 -3.34
N LEU A 662 38.15 -6.25 -3.14
CA LEU A 662 38.14 -5.10 -4.04
C LEU A 662 39.52 -4.41 -4.07
N LYS A 663 40.12 -4.31 -5.25
CA LYS A 663 41.46 -3.72 -5.47
C LYS A 663 41.41 -2.31 -6.04
N ILE A 664 40.32 -1.96 -6.73
CA ILE A 664 40.09 -0.63 -7.30
C ILE A 664 38.63 -0.22 -7.05
N LEU A 665 38.46 0.96 -6.47
CA LEU A 665 37.21 1.72 -6.47
C LEU A 665 37.46 3.00 -7.27
N ASP A 666 36.78 3.21 -8.40
CA ASP A 666 36.86 4.46 -9.15
C ASP A 666 35.64 5.33 -8.82
N VAL A 667 35.88 6.52 -8.24
CA VAL A 667 34.85 7.52 -7.95
C VAL A 667 35.21 8.89 -8.52
N ARG A 668 36.00 8.93 -9.60
CA ARG A 668 36.34 10.16 -10.33
C ARG A 668 35.09 10.85 -10.90
N LYS A 669 35.17 12.15 -11.21
CA LYS A 669 34.03 12.92 -11.77
C LYS A 669 32.73 12.88 -10.96
N ASN A 670 32.81 12.68 -9.66
CA ASN A 670 31.67 12.80 -8.75
C ASN A 670 31.71 14.18 -8.06
N LYS A 671 30.96 14.36 -6.97
CA LYS A 671 30.84 15.63 -6.20
C LYS A 671 31.22 15.42 -4.73
N LEU A 672 32.23 14.58 -4.49
CA LEU A 672 32.76 14.30 -3.15
C LEU A 672 33.67 15.45 -2.69
N THR A 673 33.48 15.96 -1.47
CA THR A 673 34.31 17.06 -0.95
C THR A 673 35.61 16.56 -0.34
N ASP A 674 36.55 17.47 -0.09
CA ASP A 674 37.76 17.17 0.68
C ASP A 674 37.47 16.61 2.09
N ILE A 675 36.37 17.03 2.71
CA ILE A 675 35.92 16.55 4.02
C ILE A 675 35.42 15.11 3.88
N GLY A 676 34.60 14.83 2.86
CA GLY A 676 34.12 13.50 2.55
C GLY A 676 35.23 12.51 2.22
N LEU A 677 36.17 12.90 1.35
CA LEU A 677 37.34 12.09 0.99
C LEU A 677 38.29 11.87 2.19
N GLN A 678 38.43 12.84 3.09
CA GLN A 678 39.17 12.66 4.33
C GLN A 678 38.44 11.75 5.34
N SER A 679 37.11 11.78 5.39
CA SER A 679 36.30 10.82 6.16
C SER A 679 36.49 9.39 5.67
N LEU A 680 36.42 9.16 4.35
CA LEU A 680 36.71 7.86 3.72
C LEU A 680 38.13 7.38 4.01
N ARG A 681 39.12 8.29 3.99
CA ARG A 681 40.52 7.97 4.35
C ARG A 681 40.64 7.51 5.81
N VAL A 682 40.01 8.20 6.76
CA VAL A 682 40.03 7.83 8.18
C VAL A 682 39.30 6.49 8.41
N TRP A 683 38.17 6.28 7.74
CA TRP A 683 37.45 5.00 7.76
C TRP A 683 38.33 3.85 7.27
N LEU A 684 39.06 4.03 6.16
CA LEU A 684 40.01 3.05 5.62
C LEU A 684 41.16 2.74 6.59
N SER A 685 41.66 3.73 7.35
CA SER A 685 42.74 3.49 8.32
C SER A 685 42.29 2.67 9.55
N ASN A 686 40.98 2.58 9.80
CA ASN A 686 40.42 1.77 10.89
C ASN A 686 40.06 0.34 10.46
N GLN A 687 40.25 -0.04 9.18
CA GLN A 687 39.87 -1.36 8.66
C GLN A 687 40.88 -2.47 9.04
N PRO A 688 40.40 -3.68 9.37
CA PRO A 688 41.25 -4.76 9.88
C PRO A 688 42.31 -5.21 8.86
N GLY A 689 43.58 -5.05 9.25
CA GLY A 689 44.74 -5.46 8.46
C GLY A 689 45.21 -4.43 7.43
N ILE A 690 44.62 -3.23 7.37
CA ILE A 690 45.29 -2.06 6.79
C ILE A 690 46.25 -1.48 7.83
N THR A 691 47.44 -1.05 7.38
CA THR A 691 48.54 -0.57 8.24
C THR A 691 48.96 0.87 7.93
N ASP A 692 48.62 1.36 6.73
CA ASP A 692 48.92 2.72 6.26
C ASP A 692 47.90 3.15 5.19
N VAL A 693 47.56 4.44 5.15
CA VAL A 693 46.64 5.03 4.17
C VAL A 693 47.15 6.41 3.71
N THR A 694 47.87 6.40 2.59
CA THR A 694 48.35 7.60 1.90
C THR A 694 47.24 8.15 0.99
N ARG A 695 46.94 9.45 1.10
CA ARG A 695 46.07 10.18 0.17
C ARG A 695 46.94 11.12 -0.67
N ASP A 696 46.99 10.86 -1.96
CA ASP A 696 47.51 11.78 -2.98
C ASP A 696 46.35 12.62 -3.54
N LEU A 697 46.62 13.59 -4.43
CA LEU A 697 45.56 14.36 -5.12
C LEU A 697 44.71 13.49 -6.06
N GLN A 698 45.27 12.37 -6.55
CA GLN A 698 44.64 11.52 -7.56
C GLN A 698 44.00 10.24 -6.98
N GLU A 699 44.58 9.68 -5.92
CA GLU A 699 44.09 8.44 -5.32
C GLU A 699 44.36 8.33 -3.80
N ILE A 700 43.50 7.58 -3.11
CA ILE A 700 43.71 7.09 -1.75
C ILE A 700 44.19 5.64 -1.84
N ARG A 701 45.40 5.37 -1.37
CA ARG A 701 46.02 4.03 -1.37
C ARG A 701 46.01 3.45 0.04
N ALA A 702 45.29 2.35 0.25
CA ALA A 702 45.32 1.61 1.50
C ALA A 702 46.31 0.43 1.40
N ARG A 703 47.24 0.34 2.36
CA ARG A 703 48.34 -0.63 2.39
C ARG A 703 48.25 -1.59 3.57
N SER A 704 48.87 -2.76 3.40
CA SER A 704 49.04 -3.80 4.41
C SER A 704 50.51 -4.25 4.37
N GLY A 705 51.32 -3.68 5.26
CA GLY A 705 52.77 -3.63 5.07
C GLY A 705 53.12 -3.03 3.71
N ASN A 706 53.93 -3.74 2.93
CA ASN A 706 54.36 -3.28 1.61
C ASN A 706 53.32 -3.50 0.49
N GLN A 707 52.23 -4.25 0.74
CA GLN A 707 51.22 -4.56 -0.27
C GLN A 707 50.13 -3.50 -0.31
N ILE A 708 49.75 -3.03 -1.51
CA ILE A 708 48.55 -2.20 -1.68
C ILE A 708 47.34 -3.14 -1.72
N ARG A 709 46.34 -2.93 -0.85
CA ARG A 709 45.09 -3.70 -0.84
C ARG A 709 44.03 -3.06 -1.74
N LEU A 710 43.78 -1.77 -1.55
CA LEU A 710 42.77 -0.99 -2.26
C LEU A 710 43.38 0.32 -2.77
N ARG A 711 42.98 0.72 -3.98
CA ARG A 711 43.14 2.07 -4.52
C ARG A 711 41.76 2.68 -4.75
N VAL A 712 41.51 3.86 -4.20
CA VAL A 712 40.32 4.67 -4.48
C VAL A 712 40.74 5.82 -5.39
N LEU A 713 40.26 5.86 -6.64
CA LEU A 713 40.59 6.92 -7.59
C LEU A 713 39.61 8.08 -7.40
N VAL A 714 40.13 9.30 -7.20
CA VAL A 714 39.34 10.46 -6.72
C VAL A 714 39.52 11.74 -7.55
N GLU A 715 40.30 11.69 -8.62
CA GLU A 715 40.50 12.79 -9.60
C GLU A 715 39.18 13.46 -10.08
N GLU A 716 39.30 14.72 -10.51
CA GLU A 716 38.26 15.45 -11.26
C GLU A 716 36.89 15.57 -10.56
N GLN A 717 36.84 15.69 -9.22
CA GLN A 717 35.57 16.00 -8.54
C GLN A 717 35.02 17.36 -9.02
N GLY A 718 33.73 17.41 -9.37
CA GLY A 718 33.03 18.62 -9.80
C GLY A 718 32.50 19.44 -8.63
N GLU A 719 32.31 20.75 -8.86
CA GLU A 719 31.83 21.68 -7.84
C GLU A 719 30.44 21.30 -7.32
N GLN A 720 30.26 21.39 -5.99
CA GLN A 720 28.94 21.33 -5.36
C GLN A 720 28.20 22.65 -5.57
N HIS A 721 27.50 22.77 -6.70
CA HIS A 721 26.42 23.76 -6.83
C HIS A 721 25.34 23.47 -5.79
N HIS A 722 25.31 24.27 -4.72
CA HIS A 722 24.15 24.43 -3.85
C HIS A 722 23.02 25.15 -4.61
N GLU A 723 22.37 24.46 -5.55
CA GLU A 723 20.99 24.80 -5.86
C GLU A 723 20.11 24.46 -4.64
N PRO A 724 19.31 25.41 -4.11
CA PRO A 724 18.33 25.10 -3.09
C PRO A 724 17.19 24.30 -3.72
N LEU A 725 17.32 22.97 -3.73
CA LEU A 725 16.30 22.04 -4.23
C LEU A 725 14.94 22.34 -3.58
N PRO A 726 13.83 22.25 -4.35
CA PRO A 726 12.50 22.50 -3.82
C PRO A 726 12.19 21.52 -2.69
N VAL A 727 11.70 22.07 -1.57
CA VAL A 727 11.61 21.38 -0.28
C VAL A 727 10.88 20.03 -0.42
N SER A 728 11.62 18.93 -0.30
CA SER A 728 11.01 17.61 -0.21
C SER A 728 10.24 17.53 1.11
N PHE A 729 8.93 17.28 1.04
CA PHE A 729 8.07 17.13 2.21
C PHE A 729 8.39 15.83 2.97
N SER A 730 9.47 15.87 3.76
CA SER A 730 9.82 14.86 4.75
C SER A 730 8.83 14.94 5.90
N SER A 731 7.96 13.94 6.01
CA SER A 731 6.80 13.92 6.90
C SER A 731 7.16 13.61 8.36
N SER A 732 7.82 14.56 9.03
CA SER A 732 8.14 14.46 10.47
C SER A 732 8.01 15.79 11.22
N ASN A 733 7.02 15.86 12.12
CA ASN A 733 6.92 16.78 13.26
C ASN A 733 7.25 18.27 13.06
N GLN A 734 6.28 19.05 12.57
CA GLN A 734 6.10 20.43 13.02
C GLN A 734 4.62 20.76 13.21
N ARG A 735 4.29 21.33 14.37
CA ARG A 735 3.04 22.08 14.60
C ARG A 735 3.35 23.55 14.30
N THR A 736 2.61 24.16 13.38
CA THR A 736 2.68 25.60 13.09
C THR A 736 1.27 26.09 12.76
N ASP A 737 0.85 27.19 13.37
CA ASP A 737 -0.51 27.70 13.25
C ASP A 737 -0.84 28.24 11.86
N MET A 738 -1.92 27.73 11.27
CA MET A 738 -2.45 28.17 9.97
C MET A 738 -3.34 29.41 10.13
N ALA A 739 -2.75 30.51 10.62
CA ALA A 739 -3.47 31.73 11.02
C ALA A 739 -2.88 33.06 10.50
N SER A 740 -1.97 33.04 9.51
CA SER A 740 -1.60 34.24 8.72
C SER A 740 -0.68 33.91 7.53
N VAL A 741 -1.27 33.53 6.39
CA VAL A 741 -0.57 33.55 5.08
C VAL A 741 -1.45 34.32 4.10
N GLN A 742 -1.02 35.53 3.75
CA GLN A 742 -1.69 36.38 2.77
C GLN A 742 -1.45 35.82 1.35
N ALA A 743 -2.50 35.80 0.53
CA ALA A 743 -2.47 35.20 -0.81
C ALA A 743 -2.39 36.22 -1.97
N ASP A 744 -2.44 37.52 -1.67
CA ASP A 744 -2.69 38.57 -2.67
C ASP A 744 -1.49 38.91 -3.56
N ASP A 745 -0.25 38.74 -3.07
CA ASP A 745 0.97 39.20 -3.75
C ASP A 745 1.21 38.56 -5.12
N PHE A 746 0.66 37.35 -5.36
CA PHE A 746 0.73 36.67 -6.65
C PHE A 746 -0.35 37.12 -7.66
N LEU A 747 -1.43 37.75 -7.19
CA LEU A 747 -2.55 38.17 -8.05
C LEU A 747 -2.40 39.63 -8.54
N ALA A 748 -1.63 40.45 -7.83
CA ALA A 748 -1.44 41.88 -8.14
C ALA A 748 -0.81 42.17 -9.52
N SER A 749 -0.10 41.21 -10.13
CA SER A 749 0.71 41.43 -11.34
C SER A 749 0.04 41.01 -12.66
N ALA A 750 -1.20 40.52 -12.64
CA ALA A 750 -1.80 39.80 -13.79
C ALA A 750 -3.03 40.47 -14.43
N ALA A 751 -3.40 41.70 -14.04
CA ALA A 751 -4.64 42.35 -14.47
C ALA A 751 -4.43 43.79 -15.00
N GLY A 752 -4.52 43.96 -16.33
CA GLY A 752 -4.98 45.23 -16.92
C GLY A 752 -3.95 46.10 -17.67
N VAL A 753 -3.46 45.66 -18.83
CA VAL A 753 -3.09 46.56 -19.94
C VAL A 753 -3.63 45.98 -21.24
N THR A 754 -4.27 46.80 -22.08
CA THR A 754 -4.88 46.39 -23.37
C THR A 754 -4.48 47.33 -24.51
N ALA A 755 -4.27 46.74 -25.70
CA ALA A 755 -3.91 47.40 -26.96
C ALA A 755 -2.47 48.00 -26.98
N GLU A 756 -1.80 48.26 -28.13
CA GLU A 756 -2.22 48.28 -29.54
C GLU A 756 -1.28 47.52 -30.52
N LYS A 757 -1.69 47.51 -31.80
CA LYS A 757 -1.06 46.99 -33.03
C LYS A 757 0.43 47.35 -33.22
N GLY A 758 1.18 46.53 -33.99
CA GLY A 758 2.36 47.02 -34.74
C GLY A 758 3.39 45.93 -35.13
N PRO A 759 3.94 45.90 -36.38
CA PRO A 759 4.89 44.86 -36.80
C PRO A 759 6.30 45.38 -37.21
N LEU A 760 7.18 44.44 -37.63
CA LEU A 760 8.59 44.61 -38.07
C LEU A 760 9.59 44.86 -36.90
N SER A 761 10.90 44.55 -37.00
CA SER A 761 11.68 44.03 -38.14
C SER A 761 12.84 43.08 -37.74
N SER A 762 13.47 42.52 -38.76
CA SER A 762 14.60 41.56 -38.81
C SER A 762 15.98 42.04 -38.32
N TYR A 763 16.80 41.10 -37.84
CA TYR A 763 18.26 40.91 -38.10
C TYR A 763 18.53 39.39 -37.85
N ILE A 764 19.10 38.50 -38.69
CA ILE A 764 20.14 38.51 -39.76
C ILE A 764 21.56 38.70 -39.19
N ASP A 765 22.60 37.88 -39.45
CA ASP A 765 22.72 36.55 -40.10
C ASP A 765 23.36 35.55 -39.06
N VAL A 766 24.41 34.72 -39.19
CA VAL A 766 25.41 34.35 -40.21
C VAL A 766 25.62 32.81 -40.23
N GLN A 767 25.31 32.17 -41.37
CA GLN A 767 26.06 31.15 -42.16
C GLN A 767 27.05 30.18 -41.44
N HIS A 768 27.21 28.89 -41.80
CA HIS A 768 27.15 28.20 -43.11
C HIS A 768 26.34 26.87 -43.02
N ALA A 769 25.58 26.36 -44.01
CA ALA A 769 25.81 26.06 -45.44
C ALA A 769 26.73 24.82 -45.68
N ASN A 770 26.45 23.84 -46.58
CA ASN A 770 25.27 23.52 -47.41
C ASN A 770 25.31 22.00 -47.86
N PRO A 771 24.40 21.45 -48.71
CA PRO A 771 24.05 20.01 -48.68
C PRO A 771 24.32 19.16 -49.95
N ALA A 772 24.12 17.84 -49.81
CA ALA A 772 23.70 16.88 -50.85
C ALA A 772 22.84 15.79 -50.15
N ALA A 773 21.63 15.39 -50.57
CA ALA A 773 21.17 14.87 -51.87
C ALA A 773 21.61 13.41 -52.13
N GLY A 774 20.67 12.47 -52.05
CA GLY A 774 20.86 11.03 -52.29
C GLY A 774 19.60 10.24 -51.92
N ALA A 775 19.28 9.15 -52.64
CA ALA A 775 18.02 8.43 -52.49
C ALA A 775 18.15 6.90 -52.67
N ALA A 776 17.12 6.20 -52.20
CA ALA A 776 16.70 4.83 -52.52
C ALA A 776 17.49 3.62 -51.97
N ASN A 777 16.70 2.58 -51.67
CA ASN A 777 16.96 1.13 -51.71
C ASN A 777 18.28 0.52 -51.21
N GLY A 778 18.14 -0.50 -50.36
CA GLY A 778 19.18 -1.51 -50.11
C GLY A 778 18.81 -2.41 -48.94
N GLY A 779 18.80 -3.73 -49.15
CA GLY A 779 18.63 -4.73 -48.09
C GLY A 779 19.76 -5.75 -48.10
N ALA A 780 19.54 -6.90 -47.45
CA ALA A 780 20.49 -7.98 -47.18
C ALA A 780 21.62 -7.63 -46.18
N ALA A 781 22.36 -8.58 -45.58
CA ALA A 781 22.04 -9.87 -44.92
C ALA A 781 23.37 -10.62 -44.70
N ALA A 782 23.66 -11.04 -43.45
CA ALA A 782 24.71 -11.99 -43.06
C ALA A 782 24.48 -12.37 -41.58
N GLY A 783 24.96 -13.49 -41.03
CA GLY A 783 25.77 -14.58 -41.62
C GLY A 783 26.99 -14.92 -40.75
N GLY A 784 27.14 -16.19 -40.34
CA GLY A 784 28.19 -16.71 -39.44
C GLY A 784 27.61 -17.70 -38.41
N GLU A 785 27.80 -19.02 -38.56
CA GLU A 785 28.98 -19.81 -38.17
C GLU A 785 29.12 -19.92 -36.62
N SER A 786 28.75 -21.00 -35.92
CA SER A 786 28.98 -22.47 -36.05
C SER A 786 30.30 -22.96 -35.42
N LEU A 787 30.19 -23.95 -34.52
CA LEU A 787 31.23 -24.92 -34.15
C LEU A 787 30.62 -26.07 -33.32
N ASP A 788 31.20 -27.27 -33.46
CA ASP A 788 30.79 -28.57 -32.88
C ASP A 788 31.58 -28.86 -31.57
N PRO A 789 31.23 -29.85 -30.67
CA PRO A 789 31.34 -31.28 -31.02
C PRO A 789 30.50 -32.36 -30.27
N GLN A 790 29.95 -33.31 -31.04
CA GLN A 790 30.22 -34.78 -31.00
C GLN A 790 29.88 -35.70 -29.77
N TYR A 791 29.52 -36.96 -30.08
CA TYR A 791 29.15 -38.13 -29.22
C TYR A 791 27.81 -38.05 -28.45
N GLY A 792 26.96 -39.10 -28.36
CA GLY A 792 26.91 -40.38 -29.08
C GLY A 792 26.16 -41.50 -28.29
N GLY A 793 25.10 -42.11 -28.87
CA GLY A 793 24.40 -43.27 -28.27
C GLY A 793 22.99 -43.55 -28.84
N VAL A 794 22.62 -44.84 -29.04
CA VAL A 794 21.43 -45.34 -29.76
C VAL A 794 20.91 -46.61 -29.04
N PRO A 795 19.60 -46.79 -28.73
CA PRO A 795 18.59 -47.40 -29.65
C PRO A 795 17.15 -46.76 -29.52
N VAL A 796 16.21 -46.79 -30.49
CA VAL A 796 15.53 -47.91 -31.22
C VAL A 796 14.83 -48.90 -30.26
N GLY A 797 13.57 -49.32 -30.34
CA GLY A 797 12.36 -49.13 -31.20
C GLY A 797 11.26 -50.08 -30.63
N LEU A 798 10.05 -50.31 -31.17
CA LEU A 798 9.27 -49.76 -32.30
C LEU A 798 7.81 -50.30 -32.25
N GLY A 799 6.81 -49.59 -32.80
CA GLY A 799 5.41 -50.06 -33.00
C GLY A 799 4.41 -49.65 -31.89
N GLY A 800 3.08 -49.52 -32.11
CA GLY A 800 2.24 -49.67 -33.33
C GLY A 800 1.00 -50.56 -33.08
N ALA A 801 -0.18 -50.42 -33.71
CA ALA A 801 -0.73 -49.40 -34.63
C ALA A 801 -2.28 -49.62 -34.81
N GLY A 802 -2.99 -48.70 -35.51
CA GLY A 802 -4.38 -48.84 -35.97
C GLY A 802 -5.46 -48.33 -34.98
N ASP A 803 -6.47 -47.49 -35.31
CA ASP A 803 -7.30 -47.20 -36.51
C ASP A 803 -8.70 -47.89 -36.49
N THR A 804 -9.76 -47.09 -36.60
CA THR A 804 -11.02 -47.39 -37.35
C THR A 804 -12.04 -46.23 -37.26
N MET A 805 -12.94 -46.14 -38.25
CA MET A 805 -14.02 -45.14 -38.33
C MET A 805 -15.25 -45.50 -37.47
N GLY A 806 -15.95 -44.49 -36.92
CA GLY A 806 -17.25 -44.66 -36.23
C GLY A 806 -18.15 -43.43 -36.40
N ARG A 807 -19.21 -43.54 -37.21
CA ARG A 807 -20.05 -42.42 -37.69
C ARG A 807 -21.29 -42.17 -36.80
N LEU A 808 -21.85 -40.96 -36.90
CA LEU A 808 -23.19 -40.49 -36.45
C LEU A 808 -23.31 -39.94 -35.02
N GLY A 809 -24.28 -39.05 -34.85
CA GLY A 809 -24.82 -38.61 -33.57
C GLY A 809 -26.05 -37.70 -33.78
N GLU A 810 -26.96 -37.66 -32.80
CA GLU A 810 -27.91 -36.56 -32.63
C GLU A 810 -28.47 -36.48 -31.19
N LYS A 811 -28.56 -35.24 -30.69
CA LYS A 811 -29.59 -34.64 -29.79
C LYS A 811 -30.13 -35.36 -28.52
N THR A 812 -30.20 -34.51 -27.47
CA THR A 812 -31.22 -34.42 -26.39
C THR A 812 -31.29 -35.49 -25.28
N GLY A 813 -31.60 -35.06 -24.05
CA GLY A 813 -32.13 -35.93 -22.97
C GLY A 813 -31.53 -35.77 -21.56
N LEU A 814 -31.90 -34.71 -20.84
CA LEU A 814 -31.88 -34.69 -19.35
C LEU A 814 -33.28 -35.05 -18.82
N PRO A 815 -33.47 -35.47 -17.54
CA PRO A 815 -32.56 -36.14 -16.61
C PRO A 815 -33.24 -37.33 -15.87
N ALA A 816 -32.65 -37.77 -14.74
CA ALA A 816 -33.30 -38.14 -13.47
C ALA A 816 -33.11 -39.58 -12.90
N VAL A 817 -32.54 -39.59 -11.68
CA VAL A 817 -32.91 -40.38 -10.49
C VAL A 817 -33.16 -41.89 -10.63
N LYS A 818 -32.32 -42.68 -9.93
CA LYS A 818 -32.78 -43.90 -9.23
C LYS A 818 -31.97 -44.14 -7.96
N ALA A 819 -32.64 -44.08 -6.81
CA ALA A 819 -32.07 -44.41 -5.50
C ALA A 819 -32.59 -45.76 -4.99
N LYS A 820 -31.69 -46.57 -4.42
CA LYS A 820 -31.93 -47.82 -3.67
C LYS A 820 -30.62 -48.18 -2.93
N ALA A 821 -30.58 -48.89 -1.81
CA ALA A 821 -31.52 -49.06 -0.69
C ALA A 821 -30.78 -49.85 0.42
N GLY A 822 -31.17 -49.70 1.69
CA GLY A 822 -30.53 -50.33 2.85
C GLY A 822 -30.22 -49.28 3.93
N ALA A 823 -30.93 -49.14 5.06
CA ALA A 823 -31.59 -50.09 5.97
C ALA A 823 -30.60 -50.86 6.87
N GLY A 824 -30.53 -50.45 8.14
CA GLY A 824 -29.70 -51.06 9.20
C GLY A 824 -29.58 -50.12 10.42
N PRO A 825 -30.25 -50.38 11.57
CA PRO A 825 -30.43 -49.38 12.62
C PRO A 825 -29.72 -49.69 13.96
N LYS A 826 -29.82 -48.71 14.89
CA LYS A 826 -29.47 -48.76 16.34
C LYS A 826 -27.96 -48.67 16.67
N ALA A 827 -27.55 -48.24 17.86
CA ALA A 827 -28.12 -47.30 18.85
C ALA A 827 -27.08 -47.07 19.97
N GLY A 828 -27.27 -46.05 20.81
CA GLY A 828 -26.64 -45.97 22.13
C GLY A 828 -25.82 -44.70 22.37
N ARG A 829 -26.03 -44.09 23.54
CA ARG A 829 -25.16 -43.03 24.07
C ARG A 829 -23.97 -43.66 24.79
N ARG A 830 -22.78 -43.09 24.61
CA ARG A 830 -22.08 -42.45 25.74
C ARG A 830 -21.21 -41.30 25.25
#